data_AF-A0A3B9HT71-F1
#
_entry.id   AF-A0A3B9HT71-F1
#
_cell.length_a   1.000
_cell.length_b   1.000
_cell.length_c   1.000
_cell.angle_alpha   90.00
_cell.angle_beta   90.00
_cell.angle_gamma   90.00
#
_symmetry.space_group_name_H-M   'P 1'
#
loop_
_entity.id
_entity.type
_entity.pdbx_description
1 polymer ?
#
loop_
_entity_poly.entity_id
_entity_poly.type
_entity_poly.pdbx_seq_one_letter_code
_entity_poly.pdbx_strand_id
1 'polypeptide(L)'
;EQATALLETIRNNPEAIPDDVLPAVGAFLSRHGGISDAGFLEKCLLKDNSNLALPFINAAESIAPTILPRVLPHLLASNEPLVRSRSVSALRKIDPDEAERHFSDLLSSRNPENRLAAIGIGFLFPFERVKGYILSMLPDEHDQEVLTACQTVLASNPETDTALSILDCIDAVAPGQKPMLTLIFRTVCQAIAATGLLPAEEASPEAMIKLWKQQRLQSFLFDLEIQLSFADEQKKASIVGWIEKNRQHPKVQELIERLGKNPQTEDVFRQLTRRQPVAAAAPPAKTSGQPAEIQTASTSAPQVVKPAAKSSTEGETAGRTADDAAGETAEKAPAQPVDKDKQQKLRNMEIDDFGANKAWIMKEALTGEPVIRAEALNALLRIHPDGKSIDLAKEAIKCESIEVRTAAFKILERLDPDALKEKISSLLQETDPNLRIRAVRFGLKYKQNESIEALKRLLKSEEQAVRSNAISCLAICPFNVTFSLLMDQLDCEDHPVIAKQIASILLSNPSKAVLKALDNITKTANPAVSMVISQTRNDLFDLVAQMPEISEPETAPTSQEGEKPYSVSKVREIARRSKDWKPGYKPESDGKGAGRESSINWPMLISGSVLLIFLGLLPIMLLSDRGQPDVPVGKTQQEWRAGERVNPTKVAIPDKFRMNRPCSLSGTIEKLVSDESLVMIHENQKIMIKFEFPASKEYAVGDKIDVTIIPYRINPHGIILSRGQEIAAAKTEAPKEQGEKE
;
A
#
# COMPACT_ATOMS: atom_id res chain seq x y z
N GLU A 1 15.80 6.17 48.33
CA GLU A 1 15.18 6.55 49.62
C GLU A 1 13.67 6.73 49.48
N GLN A 2 13.10 7.94 49.33
CA GLN A 2 11.62 8.13 49.33
C GLN A 2 10.87 7.23 48.34
N ALA A 3 11.31 7.16 47.07
CA ALA A 3 10.71 6.26 46.08
C ALA A 3 10.91 4.77 46.44
N THR A 4 12.01 4.41 47.11
CA THR A 4 12.31 3.05 47.57
C THR A 4 11.31 2.61 48.64
N ALA A 5 11.08 3.45 49.66
CA ALA A 5 10.11 3.20 50.72
C ALA A 5 8.67 3.12 50.19
N LEU A 6 8.34 3.91 49.15
CA LEU A 6 7.02 3.84 48.51
C LEU A 6 6.83 2.53 47.71
N LEU A 7 7.87 2.06 46.99
CA LEU A 7 7.86 0.74 46.33
C LEU A 7 7.69 -0.40 47.34
N GLU A 8 8.41 -0.37 48.46
CA GLU A 8 8.25 -1.34 49.54
C GLU A 8 6.83 -1.32 50.13
N THR A 9 6.24 -0.14 50.33
CA THR A 9 4.85 0.01 50.79
C THR A 9 3.86 -0.61 49.80
N ILE A 10 4.01 -0.32 48.49
CA ILE A 10 3.16 -0.87 47.42
C ILE A 10 3.28 -2.40 47.34
N ARG A 11 4.49 -2.95 47.46
CA ARG A 11 4.77 -4.39 47.37
C ARG A 11 4.31 -5.18 48.59
N ASN A 12 4.51 -4.62 49.78
CA ASN A 12 4.22 -5.31 51.05
C ASN A 12 2.74 -5.24 51.43
N ASN A 13 1.99 -4.23 50.97
CA ASN A 13 0.59 -4.04 51.35
C ASN A 13 -0.33 -3.57 50.19
N PRO A 14 -0.33 -4.26 49.03
CA PRO A 14 -1.02 -3.82 47.81
C PRO A 14 -2.55 -3.73 47.95
N GLU A 15 -3.15 -4.43 48.92
CA GLU A 15 -4.60 -4.41 49.18
C GLU A 15 -5.03 -3.32 50.17
N ALA A 16 -4.07 -2.62 50.80
CA ALA A 16 -4.31 -1.45 51.64
C ALA A 16 -4.24 -0.12 50.86
N ILE A 17 -4.00 -0.16 49.54
CA ILE A 17 -3.94 1.01 48.67
C ILE A 17 -5.39 1.44 48.29
N PRO A 18 -5.82 2.67 48.60
CA PRO A 18 -7.14 3.17 48.18
C PRO A 18 -7.29 3.21 46.65
N ASP A 19 -8.47 2.83 46.13
CA ASP A 19 -8.72 2.75 44.68
C ASP A 19 -8.58 4.11 43.97
N ASP A 20 -8.79 5.24 44.66
CA ASP A 20 -8.58 6.60 44.14
C ASP A 20 -7.09 6.97 43.97
N VAL A 21 -6.20 6.30 44.70
CA VAL A 21 -4.74 6.49 44.63
C VAL A 21 -4.09 5.56 43.59
N LEU A 22 -4.76 4.48 43.19
CA LEU A 22 -4.24 3.51 42.20
C LEU A 22 -3.78 4.14 40.85
N PRO A 23 -4.44 5.15 40.26
CA PRO A 23 -3.93 5.81 39.06
C PRO A 23 -2.54 6.44 39.24
N ALA A 24 -2.30 7.04 40.42
CA ALA A 24 -1.01 7.61 40.78
C ALA A 24 0.04 6.52 41.04
N VAL A 25 -0.36 5.37 41.61
CA VAL A 25 0.52 4.19 41.77
C VAL A 25 0.93 3.63 40.41
N GLY A 26 0.02 3.52 39.44
CA GLY A 26 0.38 3.10 38.06
C GLY A 26 1.34 4.09 37.39
N ALA A 27 1.09 5.39 37.51
CA ALA A 27 1.99 6.42 37.01
C ALA A 27 3.37 6.39 37.69
N PHE A 28 3.44 6.10 38.99
CA PHE A 28 4.69 5.94 39.74
C PHE A 28 5.46 4.67 39.33
N LEU A 29 4.78 3.52 39.23
CA LEU A 29 5.37 2.25 38.82
C LEU A 29 5.93 2.32 37.39
N SER A 30 5.30 3.05 36.47
CA SER A 30 5.85 3.24 35.11
C SER A 30 7.21 3.96 35.06
N ARG A 31 7.62 4.64 36.15
CA ARG A 31 8.90 5.36 36.27
C ARG A 31 9.90 4.72 37.24
N HIS A 32 9.41 3.99 38.24
CA HIS A 32 10.23 3.53 39.38
C HIS A 32 10.05 2.05 39.74
N GLY A 33 9.05 1.37 39.18
CA GLY A 33 8.86 -0.07 39.39
C GLY A 33 9.83 -0.92 38.57
N GLY A 34 9.65 -2.25 38.65
CA GLY A 34 10.42 -3.22 37.88
C GLY A 34 9.65 -4.52 37.65
N ILE A 35 10.32 -5.51 37.04
CA ILE A 35 9.71 -6.78 36.61
C ILE A 35 9.05 -7.55 37.79
N SER A 36 9.49 -7.34 39.04
CA SER A 36 8.85 -7.86 40.25
C SER A 36 7.38 -7.46 40.39
N ASP A 37 7.00 -6.32 39.83
CA ASP A 37 5.69 -5.69 40.04
C ASP A 37 4.65 -6.21 39.02
N ALA A 38 5.08 -7.05 38.07
CA ALA A 38 4.28 -7.61 36.99
C ALA A 38 2.97 -8.28 37.47
N GLY A 39 2.99 -9.02 38.58
CA GLY A 39 1.79 -9.67 39.12
C GLY A 39 0.77 -8.70 39.72
N PHE A 40 1.23 -7.56 40.27
CA PHE A 40 0.34 -6.48 40.71
C PHE A 40 -0.26 -5.74 39.51
N LEU A 41 0.56 -5.46 38.48
CA LEU A 41 0.09 -4.88 37.22
C LEU A 41 -0.94 -5.79 36.52
N GLU A 42 -0.70 -7.10 36.45
CA GLU A 42 -1.62 -8.09 35.86
C GLU A 42 -2.95 -8.12 36.64
N LYS A 43 -2.91 -8.12 37.98
CA LYS A 43 -4.11 -8.04 38.85
C LYS A 43 -4.89 -6.71 38.67
N CYS A 44 -4.19 -5.59 38.49
CA CYS A 44 -4.84 -4.28 38.28
C CYS A 44 -5.41 -4.12 36.86
N LEU A 45 -4.79 -4.71 35.84
CA LEU A 45 -5.26 -4.68 34.44
C LEU A 45 -6.38 -5.67 34.14
N LEU A 46 -6.71 -6.56 35.08
CA LEU A 46 -7.85 -7.48 35.03
C LEU A 46 -8.99 -7.07 35.99
N LYS A 47 -8.94 -5.86 36.59
CA LYS A 47 -10.09 -5.23 37.25
C LYS A 47 -10.97 -4.56 36.19
N ASP A 48 -12.29 -4.76 36.27
CA ASP A 48 -13.30 -4.02 35.48
C ASP A 48 -13.43 -2.54 35.91
N ASN A 49 -12.36 -1.74 35.74
CA ASN A 49 -12.37 -0.29 35.98
C ASN A 49 -11.45 0.44 34.98
N SER A 50 -12.08 1.09 34.00
CA SER A 50 -11.45 1.80 32.89
C SER A 50 -10.49 2.92 33.31
N ASN A 51 -10.84 3.66 34.36
CA ASN A 51 -10.03 4.77 34.89
C ASN A 51 -8.69 4.27 35.46
N LEU A 52 -8.61 3.02 35.91
CA LEU A 52 -7.37 2.41 36.39
C LEU A 52 -6.50 1.88 35.24
N ALA A 53 -7.10 1.49 34.11
CA ALA A 53 -6.38 0.77 33.07
C ALA A 53 -5.25 1.61 32.43
N LEU A 54 -5.47 2.89 32.12
CA LEU A 54 -4.51 3.67 31.31
C LEU A 54 -3.13 3.85 31.98
N PRO A 55 -3.01 4.21 33.28
CA PRO A 55 -1.71 4.27 33.95
C PRO A 55 -1.02 2.91 34.08
N PHE A 56 -1.78 1.83 34.30
CA PHE A 56 -1.20 0.48 34.41
C PHE A 56 -0.80 -0.13 33.05
N ILE A 57 -1.46 0.24 31.94
CA ILE A 57 -1.00 -0.11 30.58
C ILE A 57 0.38 0.51 30.33
N ASN A 58 0.53 1.81 30.61
CA ASN A 58 1.82 2.50 30.46
C ASN A 58 2.92 1.87 31.35
N ALA A 59 2.56 1.44 32.58
CA ALA A 59 3.49 0.73 33.45
C ALA A 59 3.88 -0.65 32.90
N ALA A 60 2.92 -1.48 32.50
CA ALA A 60 3.19 -2.78 31.90
C ALA A 60 4.05 -2.66 30.63
N GLU A 61 3.76 -1.72 29.75
CA GLU A 61 4.54 -1.43 28.53
C GLU A 61 5.97 -0.98 28.83
N SER A 62 6.22 -0.32 29.97
CA SER A 62 7.53 0.21 30.35
C SER A 62 8.40 -0.78 31.15
N ILE A 63 7.82 -1.54 32.09
CA ILE A 63 8.57 -2.35 33.07
C ILE A 63 8.24 -3.84 33.09
N ALA A 64 7.15 -4.28 32.44
CA ALA A 64 6.69 -5.67 32.46
C ALA A 64 5.98 -6.13 31.16
N PRO A 65 6.51 -5.87 29.94
CA PRO A 65 5.77 -6.07 28.69
C PRO A 65 5.37 -7.53 28.42
N THR A 66 5.98 -8.49 29.12
CA THR A 66 5.66 -9.93 29.05
C THR A 66 4.26 -10.30 29.54
N ILE A 67 3.59 -9.46 30.34
CA ILE A 67 2.20 -9.71 30.76
C ILE A 67 1.18 -9.25 29.71
N LEU A 68 1.56 -8.32 28.81
CA LEU A 68 0.65 -7.70 27.85
C LEU A 68 -0.15 -8.71 27.01
N PRO A 69 0.44 -9.79 26.44
CA PRO A 69 -0.32 -10.79 25.67
C PRO A 69 -1.46 -11.49 26.42
N ARG A 70 -1.44 -11.47 27.76
CA ARG A 70 -2.46 -12.09 28.63
C ARG A 70 -3.59 -11.13 28.99
N VAL A 71 -3.28 -9.85 29.18
CA VAL A 71 -4.24 -8.81 29.60
C VAL A 71 -4.87 -8.07 28.42
N LEU A 72 -4.14 -7.92 27.30
CA LEU A 72 -4.65 -7.29 26.08
C LEU A 72 -5.99 -7.85 25.57
N PRO A 73 -6.27 -9.17 25.61
CA PRO A 73 -7.58 -9.71 25.21
C PRO A 73 -8.78 -9.10 25.96
N HIS A 74 -8.60 -8.78 27.25
CA HIS A 74 -9.60 -8.12 28.08
C HIS A 74 -9.64 -6.61 27.83
N LEU A 75 -8.47 -5.95 27.74
CA LEU A 75 -8.38 -4.50 27.58
C LEU A 75 -8.82 -4.02 26.18
N LEU A 76 -8.57 -4.80 25.13
CA LEU A 76 -9.10 -4.59 23.78
C LEU A 76 -10.63 -4.82 23.73
N ALA A 77 -11.15 -5.72 24.57
CA ALA A 77 -12.58 -6.02 24.71
C ALA A 77 -13.32 -5.04 25.64
N SER A 78 -12.61 -4.09 26.25
CA SER A 78 -13.20 -3.06 27.13
C SER A 78 -14.30 -2.27 26.40
N ASN A 79 -15.29 -1.77 27.15
CA ASN A 79 -16.31 -0.86 26.59
C ASN A 79 -15.76 0.55 26.31
N GLU A 80 -14.55 0.87 26.78
CA GLU A 80 -14.08 2.26 26.97
C GLU A 80 -13.06 2.67 25.89
N PRO A 81 -13.40 3.61 24.98
CA PRO A 81 -12.65 3.89 23.75
C PRO A 81 -11.15 4.13 23.95
N LEU A 82 -10.79 4.90 24.98
CA LEU A 82 -9.40 5.23 25.30
C LEU A 82 -8.61 4.01 25.81
N VAL A 83 -9.26 3.07 26.50
CA VAL A 83 -8.64 1.81 26.94
C VAL A 83 -8.37 0.93 25.72
N ARG A 84 -9.32 0.84 24.78
CA ARG A 84 -9.15 0.06 23.54
C ARG A 84 -8.02 0.64 22.68
N SER A 85 -8.01 1.95 22.43
CA SER A 85 -6.98 2.57 21.58
C SER A 85 -5.58 2.53 22.21
N ARG A 86 -5.46 2.66 23.54
CA ARG A 86 -4.18 2.40 24.23
C ARG A 86 -3.76 0.94 24.17
N SER A 87 -4.69 0.01 24.25
CA SER A 87 -4.42 -1.43 24.09
C SER A 87 -3.95 -1.77 22.68
N VAL A 88 -4.53 -1.17 21.65
CA VAL A 88 -4.06 -1.26 20.25
C VAL A 88 -2.65 -0.66 20.11
N SER A 89 -2.39 0.49 20.75
CA SER A 89 -1.07 1.15 20.74
C SER A 89 0.04 0.27 21.34
N ALA A 90 -0.28 -0.46 22.42
CA ALA A 90 0.61 -1.41 23.08
C ALA A 90 0.74 -2.72 22.28
N LEU A 91 -0.36 -3.27 21.75
CA LEU A 91 -0.36 -4.46 20.90
C LEU A 91 0.53 -4.28 19.67
N ARG A 92 0.56 -3.08 19.07
CA ARG A 92 1.42 -2.74 17.92
C ARG A 92 2.92 -3.01 18.16
N LYS A 93 3.40 -3.04 19.41
CA LYS A 93 4.79 -3.41 19.77
C LYS A 93 5.04 -4.92 19.81
N ILE A 94 3.99 -5.74 19.73
CA ILE A 94 3.99 -7.20 19.91
C ILE A 94 3.55 -7.87 18.60
N ASP A 95 2.43 -7.41 18.03
CA ASP A 95 1.82 -7.88 16.78
C ASP A 95 1.26 -6.66 16.02
N PRO A 96 2.04 -6.09 15.07
CA PRO A 96 1.62 -4.93 14.29
C PRO A 96 0.38 -5.22 13.41
N ASP A 97 0.28 -6.42 12.85
CA ASP A 97 -0.77 -6.79 11.91
C ASP A 97 -2.12 -6.95 12.62
N GLU A 98 -2.11 -7.57 13.81
CA GLU A 98 -3.31 -7.65 14.65
C GLU A 98 -3.69 -6.28 15.21
N ALA A 99 -2.71 -5.42 15.52
CA ALA A 99 -2.99 -4.02 15.89
C ALA A 99 -3.65 -3.22 14.75
N GLU A 100 -3.25 -3.42 13.48
CA GLU A 100 -3.91 -2.82 12.32
C GLU A 100 -5.34 -3.37 12.14
N ARG A 101 -5.55 -4.69 12.36
CA ARG A 101 -6.90 -5.30 12.37
C ARG A 101 -7.80 -4.71 13.45
N HIS A 102 -7.31 -4.54 14.69
CA HIS A 102 -8.07 -3.87 15.75
C HIS A 102 -8.32 -2.39 15.45
N PHE A 103 -7.32 -1.66 14.95
CA PHE A 103 -7.47 -0.26 14.55
C PHE A 103 -8.61 -0.08 13.52
N SER A 104 -8.71 -0.98 12.54
CA SER A 104 -9.82 -1.00 11.58
C SER A 104 -11.18 -1.37 12.21
N ASP A 105 -11.23 -2.21 13.26
CA ASP A 105 -12.45 -2.47 14.05
C ASP A 105 -12.88 -1.24 14.88
N LEU A 106 -11.92 -0.49 15.43
CA LEU A 106 -12.19 0.79 16.11
C LEU A 106 -12.82 1.81 15.13
N LEU A 107 -12.22 2.01 13.95
CA LEU A 107 -12.71 2.96 12.94
C LEU A 107 -14.06 2.57 12.33
N SER A 108 -14.35 1.27 12.17
CA SER A 108 -15.65 0.79 11.67
C SER A 108 -16.72 0.67 12.76
N SER A 109 -16.42 1.08 14.00
CA SER A 109 -17.36 1.03 15.12
C SER A 109 -18.49 2.04 15.00
N ARG A 110 -19.72 1.65 15.40
CA ARG A 110 -20.89 2.54 15.37
C ARG A 110 -20.83 3.68 16.40
N ASN A 111 -20.08 3.53 17.49
CA ASN A 111 -19.88 4.61 18.47
C ASN A 111 -18.86 5.64 17.91
N PRO A 112 -19.20 6.94 17.76
CA PRO A 112 -18.25 7.97 17.32
C PRO A 112 -17.01 8.06 18.22
N GLU A 113 -17.15 7.86 19.53
CA GLU A 113 -16.01 7.92 20.47
C GLU A 113 -14.94 6.85 20.15
N ASN A 114 -15.37 5.67 19.69
CA ASN A 114 -14.44 4.61 19.23
C ASN A 114 -13.70 5.01 17.96
N ARG A 115 -14.35 5.76 17.06
CA ARG A 115 -13.74 6.27 15.83
C ARG A 115 -12.77 7.41 16.15
N LEU A 116 -13.16 8.35 17.02
CA LEU A 116 -12.27 9.38 17.58
C LEU A 116 -11.03 8.78 18.25
N ALA A 117 -11.21 7.78 19.13
CA ALA A 117 -10.11 7.11 19.83
C ALA A 117 -9.17 6.36 18.87
N ALA A 118 -9.68 5.88 17.73
CA ALA A 118 -8.86 5.31 16.66
C ALA A 118 -8.08 6.41 15.91
N ILE A 119 -8.76 7.45 15.43
CA ILE A 119 -8.13 8.57 14.71
C ILE A 119 -7.03 9.21 15.57
N GLY A 120 -7.26 9.36 16.87
CA GLY A 120 -6.28 9.84 17.85
C GLY A 120 -5.03 8.97 18.02
N ILE A 121 -5.04 7.71 17.57
CA ILE A 121 -3.85 6.85 17.47
C ILE A 121 -3.39 6.61 16.02
N GLY A 122 -4.04 7.21 15.02
CA GLY A 122 -3.75 6.98 13.59
C GLY A 122 -2.31 7.31 13.20
N PHE A 123 -1.69 8.31 13.85
CA PHE A 123 -0.28 8.66 13.66
C PHE A 123 0.72 7.55 14.07
N LEU A 124 0.26 6.49 14.73
CA LEU A 124 1.06 5.31 15.06
C LEU A 124 1.10 4.26 13.93
N PHE A 125 0.34 4.46 12.85
CA PHE A 125 0.21 3.55 11.71
C PHE A 125 0.68 4.20 10.40
N PRO A 126 0.99 3.43 9.34
CA PRO A 126 1.40 3.99 8.04
C PRO A 126 0.28 4.86 7.43
N PHE A 127 0.61 6.10 7.03
CA PHE A 127 -0.39 7.06 6.57
C PHE A 127 -1.23 6.54 5.39
N GLU A 128 -0.65 5.81 4.43
CA GLU A 128 -1.41 5.20 3.31
C GLU A 128 -2.60 4.35 3.76
N ARG A 129 -2.44 3.57 4.84
CA ARG A 129 -3.52 2.76 5.40
C ARG A 129 -4.58 3.65 6.04
N VAL A 130 -4.14 4.59 6.87
CA VAL A 130 -5.01 5.52 7.60
C VAL A 130 -5.82 6.40 6.63
N LYS A 131 -5.18 6.92 5.59
CA LYS A 131 -5.78 7.66 4.47
C LYS A 131 -6.87 6.82 3.79
N GLY A 132 -6.58 5.58 3.42
CA GLY A 132 -7.55 4.65 2.83
C GLY A 132 -8.78 4.44 3.72
N TYR A 133 -8.58 4.15 5.01
CA TYR A 133 -9.69 3.99 5.95
C TYR A 133 -10.51 5.28 6.13
N ILE A 134 -9.87 6.43 6.33
CA ILE A 134 -10.55 7.73 6.49
C ILE A 134 -11.38 8.06 5.23
N LEU A 135 -10.78 7.98 4.04
CA LEU A 135 -11.48 8.25 2.77
C LEU A 135 -12.67 7.30 2.57
N SER A 136 -12.58 6.04 3.03
CA SER A 136 -13.69 5.08 2.95
C SER A 136 -14.87 5.40 3.86
N MET A 137 -14.64 6.06 5.01
CA MET A 137 -15.71 6.41 5.97
C MET A 137 -16.28 7.82 5.80
N LEU A 138 -15.54 8.76 5.20
CA LEU A 138 -16.01 10.14 4.95
C LEU A 138 -17.42 10.23 4.28
N PRO A 139 -17.82 9.34 3.34
CA PRO A 139 -19.14 9.44 2.71
C PRO A 139 -20.31 9.05 3.62
N ASP A 140 -20.11 8.11 4.55
CA ASP A 140 -21.15 7.58 5.44
C ASP A 140 -21.10 8.20 6.85
N GLU A 141 -20.10 9.03 7.13
CA GLU A 141 -19.96 9.71 8.43
C GLU A 141 -20.90 10.91 8.57
N HIS A 142 -21.43 11.07 9.79
CA HIS A 142 -22.37 12.13 10.19
C HIS A 142 -21.95 12.83 11.49
N ASP A 143 -21.03 12.25 12.25
CA ASP A 143 -20.52 12.85 13.49
C ASP A 143 -19.53 13.99 13.18
N GLN A 144 -19.82 15.18 13.71
CA GLN A 144 -19.06 16.40 13.41
C GLN A 144 -17.67 16.40 14.05
N GLU A 145 -17.47 15.75 15.20
CA GLU A 145 -16.16 15.64 15.85
C GLU A 145 -15.29 14.64 15.08
N VAL A 146 -15.86 13.50 14.67
CA VAL A 146 -15.15 12.50 13.84
C VAL A 146 -14.73 13.12 12.50
N LEU A 147 -15.61 13.86 11.83
CA LEU A 147 -15.26 14.56 10.58
C LEU A 147 -14.15 15.60 10.78
N THR A 148 -14.14 16.32 11.91
CA THR A 148 -13.10 17.30 12.25
C THR A 148 -11.77 16.62 12.61
N ALA A 149 -11.80 15.44 13.22
CA ALA A 149 -10.61 14.63 13.48
C ALA A 149 -10.02 14.07 12.17
N CYS A 150 -10.86 13.54 11.27
CA CYS A 150 -10.47 13.14 9.92
C CYS A 150 -9.84 14.29 9.12
N GLN A 151 -10.46 15.47 9.15
CA GLN A 151 -9.92 16.71 8.56
C GLN A 151 -8.52 17.04 9.08
N THR A 152 -8.32 16.91 10.39
CA THR A 152 -7.03 17.20 11.03
C THR A 152 -5.93 16.24 10.57
N VAL A 153 -6.20 14.93 10.48
CA VAL A 153 -5.21 13.94 10.02
C VAL A 153 -4.86 14.11 8.55
N LEU A 154 -5.85 14.35 7.68
CA LEU A 154 -5.61 14.59 6.24
C LEU A 154 -4.91 15.92 5.98
N ALA A 155 -5.24 17.00 6.71
CA ALA A 155 -4.57 18.29 6.58
C ALA A 155 -3.16 18.32 7.17
N SER A 156 -2.85 17.42 8.12
CA SER A 156 -1.48 17.24 8.65
C SER A 156 -0.54 16.50 7.69
N ASN A 157 -1.09 15.78 6.71
CA ASN A 157 -0.36 15.01 5.70
C ASN A 157 -0.93 15.35 4.30
N PRO A 158 -0.79 16.61 3.83
CA PRO A 158 -1.48 17.10 2.65
C PRO A 158 -0.91 16.49 1.36
N GLU A 159 -1.80 16.02 0.48
CA GLU A 159 -1.44 15.44 -0.82
C GLU A 159 -2.48 15.82 -1.88
N THR A 160 -2.03 15.98 -3.12
CA THR A 160 -2.88 16.18 -4.30
C THR A 160 -3.91 15.06 -4.43
N ASP A 161 -3.48 13.79 -4.37
CA ASP A 161 -4.38 12.64 -4.56
C ASP A 161 -5.39 12.49 -3.41
N THR A 162 -5.04 12.92 -2.20
CA THR A 162 -6.00 13.05 -1.09
C THR A 162 -7.05 14.11 -1.40
N ALA A 163 -6.65 15.30 -1.88
CA ALA A 163 -7.59 16.37 -2.24
C ALA A 163 -8.54 15.95 -3.39
N LEU A 164 -8.01 15.24 -4.40
CA LEU A 164 -8.77 14.68 -5.51
C LEU A 164 -9.76 13.60 -5.04
N SER A 165 -9.33 12.71 -4.15
CA SER A 165 -10.20 11.66 -3.58
C SER A 165 -11.38 12.24 -2.77
N ILE A 166 -11.17 13.33 -2.03
CA ILE A 166 -12.26 14.02 -1.31
C ILE A 166 -13.28 14.61 -2.31
N LEU A 167 -12.88 15.04 -3.51
CA LEU A 167 -13.83 15.50 -4.54
C LEU A 167 -14.74 14.38 -5.06
N ASP A 168 -14.24 13.15 -5.18
CA ASP A 168 -15.11 12.00 -5.51
C ASP A 168 -16.05 11.63 -4.36
N CYS A 169 -15.61 11.74 -3.10
CA CYS A 169 -16.52 11.66 -1.95
C CYS A 169 -17.61 12.75 -2.01
N ILE A 170 -17.24 14.01 -2.31
CA ILE A 170 -18.18 15.13 -2.44
C ILE A 170 -19.19 14.89 -3.57
N ASP A 171 -18.81 14.27 -4.68
CA ASP A 171 -19.75 13.92 -5.75
C ASP A 171 -20.75 12.84 -5.31
N ALA A 172 -20.27 11.82 -4.57
CA ALA A 172 -21.06 10.68 -4.12
C ALA A 172 -22.10 10.99 -3.02
N VAL A 173 -21.82 11.88 -2.06
CA VAL A 173 -22.69 12.10 -0.88
C VAL A 173 -23.97 12.89 -1.16
N ALA A 174 -24.93 12.78 -0.23
CA ALA A 174 -26.16 13.56 -0.23
C ALA A 174 -25.90 15.07 -0.01
N PRO A 175 -26.79 15.98 -0.50
CA PRO A 175 -26.57 17.43 -0.44
C PRO A 175 -26.28 18.00 0.96
N GLY A 176 -26.78 17.37 2.03
CA GLY A 176 -26.54 17.81 3.41
C GLY A 176 -25.10 17.62 3.92
N GLN A 177 -24.37 16.62 3.42
CA GLN A 177 -22.97 16.38 3.81
C GLN A 177 -21.96 17.16 2.95
N LYS A 178 -22.33 17.53 1.71
CA LYS A 178 -21.44 18.24 0.78
C LYS A 178 -20.77 19.49 1.39
N PRO A 179 -21.43 20.33 2.22
CA PRO A 179 -20.79 21.47 2.87
C PRO A 179 -19.60 21.09 3.78
N MET A 180 -19.74 20.03 4.59
CA MET A 180 -18.67 19.62 5.51
C MET A 180 -17.50 18.99 4.75
N LEU A 181 -17.75 18.06 3.82
CA LEU A 181 -16.66 17.51 2.99
C LEU A 181 -15.98 18.59 2.13
N THR A 182 -16.71 19.62 1.68
CA THR A 182 -16.13 20.79 1.00
C THR A 182 -15.23 21.62 1.93
N LEU A 183 -15.53 21.71 3.22
CA LEU A 183 -14.64 22.32 4.22
C LEU A 183 -13.36 21.50 4.39
N ILE A 184 -13.47 20.18 4.52
CA ILE A 184 -12.32 19.26 4.60
C ILE A 184 -11.41 19.43 3.37
N PHE A 185 -11.99 19.36 2.16
CA PHE A 185 -11.29 19.59 0.90
C PHE A 185 -10.55 20.92 0.86
N ARG A 186 -11.20 22.02 1.26
CA ARG A 186 -10.58 23.36 1.32
C ARG A 186 -9.43 23.42 2.31
N THR A 187 -9.54 22.78 3.48
CA THR A 187 -8.44 22.73 4.46
C THR A 187 -7.26 21.92 3.95
N VAL A 188 -7.48 20.80 3.24
CA VAL A 188 -6.39 20.05 2.59
C VAL A 188 -5.72 20.90 1.50
N CYS A 189 -6.49 21.61 0.66
CA CYS A 189 -5.94 22.53 -0.34
C CYS A 189 -5.08 23.65 0.30
N GLN A 190 -5.57 24.25 1.40
CA GLN A 190 -4.82 25.23 2.18
C GLN A 190 -3.53 24.65 2.78
N ALA A 191 -3.55 23.40 3.23
CA ALA A 191 -2.38 22.71 3.75
C ALA A 191 -1.35 22.39 2.64
N ILE A 192 -1.78 21.98 1.43
CA ILE A 192 -0.89 21.80 0.25
C ILE A 192 -0.18 23.13 -0.08
N ALA A 193 -0.91 24.25 -0.06
CA ALA A 193 -0.33 25.58 -0.30
C ALA A 193 0.64 26.00 0.82
N ALA A 194 0.29 25.76 2.08
CA ALA A 194 1.09 26.15 3.24
C ALA A 194 2.37 25.31 3.43
N THR A 195 2.38 24.05 2.98
CA THR A 195 3.59 23.21 2.96
C THR A 195 4.48 23.44 1.75
N GLY A 196 4.02 24.20 0.74
CA GLY A 196 4.77 24.48 -0.48
C GLY A 196 4.89 23.29 -1.44
N LEU A 197 4.05 22.26 -1.28
CA LEU A 197 4.02 21.09 -2.17
C LEU A 197 3.56 21.44 -3.60
N LEU A 198 2.73 22.47 -3.74
CA LEU A 198 2.37 23.11 -5.00
C LEU A 198 2.37 24.65 -4.82
N PRO A 199 2.55 25.42 -5.91
CA PRO A 199 2.30 26.86 -5.89
C PRO A 199 0.88 27.18 -5.41
N ALA A 200 0.69 28.28 -4.68
CA ALA A 200 -0.61 28.64 -4.09
C ALA A 200 -1.75 28.79 -5.12
N GLU A 201 -1.43 29.13 -6.38
CA GLU A 201 -2.39 29.18 -7.49
C GLU A 201 -2.86 27.77 -7.92
N GLU A 202 -1.95 26.80 -7.96
CA GLU A 202 -2.21 25.40 -8.34
C GLU A 202 -2.83 24.59 -7.20
N ALA A 203 -2.46 24.92 -5.96
CA ALA A 203 -3.06 24.40 -4.74
C ALA A 203 -4.45 24.99 -4.44
N SER A 204 -4.95 25.94 -5.24
CA SER A 204 -6.27 26.53 -5.03
C SER A 204 -7.39 25.50 -5.22
N PRO A 205 -8.50 25.58 -4.46
CA PRO A 205 -9.67 24.71 -4.64
C PRO A 205 -10.18 24.70 -6.09
N GLU A 206 -10.13 25.86 -6.77
CA GLU A 206 -10.55 26.04 -8.15
C GLU A 206 -9.63 25.32 -9.15
N ALA A 207 -8.30 25.40 -8.95
CA ALA A 207 -7.33 24.66 -9.75
C ALA A 207 -7.43 23.14 -9.50
N MET A 208 -7.60 22.72 -8.25
CA MET A 208 -7.76 21.30 -7.88
C MET A 208 -9.06 20.71 -8.46
N ILE A 209 -10.17 21.44 -8.46
CA ILE A 209 -11.43 21.07 -9.15
C ILE A 209 -11.24 21.00 -10.67
N LYS A 210 -10.42 21.88 -11.25
CA LYS A 210 -10.07 21.84 -12.69
C LYS A 210 -9.23 20.60 -13.02
N LEU A 211 -8.24 20.25 -12.20
CA LEU A 211 -7.42 19.05 -12.33
C LEU A 211 -8.27 17.77 -12.23
N TRP A 212 -9.11 17.68 -11.20
CA TRP A 212 -10.05 16.57 -11.02
C TRP A 212 -10.98 16.39 -12.23
N LYS A 213 -11.56 17.47 -12.76
CA LYS A 213 -12.36 17.42 -13.99
C LYS A 213 -11.55 16.95 -15.21
N GLN A 214 -10.29 17.37 -15.32
CA GLN A 214 -9.41 16.97 -16.43
C GLN A 214 -8.97 15.50 -16.37
N GLN A 215 -8.76 14.96 -15.17
CA GLN A 215 -8.50 13.53 -14.92
C GLN A 215 -9.76 12.70 -15.16
N ARG A 216 -10.89 13.05 -14.51
CA ARG A 216 -12.15 12.32 -14.63
C ARG A 216 -12.71 12.32 -16.05
N LEU A 217 -12.50 13.40 -16.82
CA LEU A 217 -12.77 13.42 -18.26
C LEU A 217 -11.85 12.47 -19.04
N GLN A 218 -10.57 12.36 -18.69
CA GLN A 218 -9.63 11.46 -19.35
C GLN A 218 -9.98 10.00 -19.08
N SER A 219 -10.26 9.63 -17.82
CA SER A 219 -10.75 8.29 -17.47
C SER A 219 -12.09 7.97 -18.14
N PHE A 220 -13.01 8.94 -18.26
CA PHE A 220 -14.26 8.76 -18.99
C PHE A 220 -14.04 8.56 -20.50
N LEU A 221 -13.13 9.29 -21.13
CA LEU A 221 -12.83 9.12 -22.56
C LEU A 221 -12.10 7.81 -22.86
N PHE A 222 -11.28 7.32 -21.92
CA PHE A 222 -10.70 5.98 -21.94
C PHE A 222 -11.79 4.89 -21.78
N ASP A 223 -12.71 5.07 -20.83
CA ASP A 223 -13.88 4.19 -20.67
C ASP A 223 -14.80 4.18 -21.91
N LEU A 224 -14.91 5.29 -22.65
CA LEU A 224 -15.63 5.33 -23.93
C LEU A 224 -14.88 4.63 -25.07
N GLU A 225 -13.54 4.73 -25.13
CA GLU A 225 -12.70 4.01 -26.08
C GLU A 225 -12.80 2.48 -25.89
N ILE A 226 -12.76 2.04 -24.62
CA ILE A 226 -13.05 0.66 -24.24
C ILE A 226 -14.46 0.29 -24.70
N GLN A 227 -15.50 1.02 -24.27
CA GLN A 227 -16.89 0.71 -24.63
C GLN A 227 -17.15 0.65 -26.14
N LEU A 228 -16.53 1.52 -26.95
CA LEU A 228 -16.67 1.51 -28.41
C LEU A 228 -16.16 0.21 -29.05
N SER A 229 -15.18 -0.45 -28.44
CA SER A 229 -14.59 -1.68 -28.96
C SER A 229 -15.53 -2.90 -28.81
N PHE A 230 -16.58 -2.82 -27.99
CA PHE A 230 -17.45 -3.97 -27.62
C PHE A 230 -18.96 -3.66 -27.53
N ALA A 231 -19.34 -2.39 -27.68
CA ALA A 231 -20.73 -1.96 -27.70
C ALA A 231 -21.54 -2.65 -28.82
N ASP A 232 -22.81 -2.94 -28.53
CA ASP A 232 -23.80 -3.23 -29.59
C ASP A 232 -24.06 -1.98 -30.45
N GLU A 233 -24.54 -2.18 -31.68
CA GLU A 233 -24.68 -1.11 -32.68
C GLU A 233 -25.48 0.11 -32.17
N GLN A 234 -26.48 -0.12 -31.32
CA GLN A 234 -27.26 0.94 -30.69
C GLN A 234 -26.44 1.75 -29.67
N LYS A 235 -25.59 1.11 -28.86
CA LYS A 235 -24.65 1.79 -27.95
C LYS A 235 -23.48 2.42 -28.71
N LYS A 236 -22.93 1.77 -29.75
CA LYS A 236 -21.94 2.38 -30.67
C LYS A 236 -22.51 3.68 -31.24
N ALA A 237 -23.69 3.64 -31.85
CA ALA A 237 -24.36 4.84 -32.37
C ALA A 237 -24.64 5.91 -31.30
N SER A 238 -24.95 5.50 -30.06
CA SER A 238 -25.14 6.44 -28.94
C SER A 238 -23.85 7.11 -28.49
N ILE A 239 -22.73 6.38 -28.39
CA ILE A 239 -21.42 6.91 -28.02
C ILE A 239 -20.86 7.76 -29.16
N VAL A 240 -20.97 7.31 -30.42
CA VAL A 240 -20.65 8.10 -31.62
C VAL A 240 -21.45 9.40 -31.64
N GLY A 241 -22.76 9.35 -31.37
CA GLY A 241 -23.62 10.52 -31.26
C GLY A 241 -23.28 11.44 -30.08
N TRP A 242 -22.63 10.94 -29.03
CA TRP A 242 -22.04 11.77 -27.96
C TRP A 242 -20.72 12.41 -28.40
N ILE A 243 -19.84 11.65 -29.07
CA ILE A 243 -18.56 12.15 -29.61
C ILE A 243 -18.79 13.22 -30.66
N GLU A 244 -19.75 13.04 -31.59
CA GLU A 244 -20.11 14.05 -32.58
C GLU A 244 -20.58 15.36 -31.92
N LYS A 245 -21.40 15.27 -30.85
CA LYS A 245 -21.87 16.45 -30.09
C LYS A 245 -20.76 17.16 -29.32
N ASN A 246 -19.72 16.44 -28.88
CA ASN A 246 -18.63 16.99 -28.05
C ASN A 246 -17.32 17.20 -28.84
N ARG A 247 -17.35 17.05 -30.17
CA ARG A 247 -16.18 17.03 -31.07
C ARG A 247 -15.31 18.29 -31.05
N GLN A 248 -15.82 19.41 -30.54
CA GLN A 248 -15.06 20.66 -30.41
C GLN A 248 -14.15 20.69 -29.16
N HIS A 249 -14.26 19.70 -28.25
CA HIS A 249 -13.42 19.64 -27.07
C HIS A 249 -12.06 18.97 -27.39
N PRO A 250 -10.90 19.57 -27.04
CA PRO A 250 -9.58 19.05 -27.43
C PRO A 250 -9.32 17.57 -27.08
N LYS A 251 -9.57 17.14 -25.84
CA LYS A 251 -9.43 15.71 -25.45
C LYS A 251 -10.36 14.76 -26.22
N VAL A 252 -11.46 15.26 -26.81
CA VAL A 252 -12.35 14.44 -27.67
C VAL A 252 -11.78 14.31 -29.09
N GLN A 253 -11.07 15.33 -29.58
CA GLN A 253 -10.33 15.24 -30.85
C GLN A 253 -9.14 14.27 -30.72
N GLU A 254 -8.41 14.35 -29.61
CA GLU A 254 -7.38 13.38 -29.22
C GLU A 254 -7.94 11.95 -29.15
N LEU A 255 -9.11 11.73 -28.52
CA LEU A 255 -9.80 10.43 -28.55
C LEU A 255 -10.08 9.97 -29.98
N ILE A 256 -10.59 10.83 -30.86
CA ILE A 256 -10.87 10.47 -32.26
C ILE A 256 -9.58 10.03 -32.98
N GLU A 257 -8.45 10.70 -32.76
CA GLU A 257 -7.16 10.29 -33.33
C GLU A 257 -6.62 8.97 -32.76
N ARG A 258 -6.95 8.62 -31.51
CA ARG A 258 -6.59 7.33 -30.91
C ARG A 258 -7.48 6.18 -31.41
N LEU A 259 -8.77 6.44 -31.64
CA LEU A 259 -9.70 5.45 -32.24
C LEU A 259 -9.24 5.01 -33.64
N GLY A 260 -8.61 5.89 -34.43
CA GLY A 260 -8.02 5.56 -35.74
C GLY A 260 -6.65 4.85 -35.68
N LYS A 261 -6.10 4.63 -34.49
CA LYS A 261 -4.87 3.85 -34.25
C LYS A 261 -5.16 2.45 -33.69
N ASN A 262 -6.40 2.19 -33.27
CA ASN A 262 -6.85 0.88 -32.77
C ASN A 262 -7.68 0.14 -33.85
N PRO A 263 -7.25 -1.03 -34.34
CA PRO A 263 -7.99 -1.82 -35.34
C PRO A 263 -9.43 -2.18 -34.96
N GLN A 264 -9.77 -2.26 -33.66
CA GLN A 264 -11.12 -2.59 -33.19
C GLN A 264 -12.10 -1.41 -33.25
N THR A 265 -11.61 -0.18 -33.46
CA THR A 265 -12.42 1.05 -33.54
C THR A 265 -12.23 1.82 -34.85
N GLU A 266 -11.52 1.24 -35.81
CA GLU A 266 -11.27 1.81 -37.14
C GLU A 266 -12.58 1.96 -37.96
N ASP A 267 -13.60 1.15 -37.70
CA ASP A 267 -14.97 1.32 -38.21
C ASP A 267 -15.61 2.64 -37.73
N VAL A 268 -15.51 2.90 -36.43
CA VAL A 268 -16.01 4.09 -35.74
C VAL A 268 -15.20 5.33 -36.15
N PHE A 269 -13.87 5.22 -36.24
CA PHE A 269 -13.02 6.31 -36.74
C PHE A 269 -13.37 6.68 -38.18
N ARG A 270 -13.59 5.69 -39.06
CA ARG A 270 -14.07 5.93 -40.44
C ARG A 270 -15.45 6.56 -40.46
N GLN A 271 -16.37 6.15 -39.59
CA GLN A 271 -17.71 6.76 -39.49
C GLN A 271 -17.64 8.24 -39.09
N LEU A 272 -16.84 8.54 -38.05
CA LEU A 272 -16.61 9.89 -37.56
C LEU A 272 -15.86 10.76 -38.58
N THR A 273 -14.93 10.22 -39.36
CA THR A 273 -14.11 10.98 -40.30
C THR A 273 -14.79 11.18 -41.67
N ARG A 274 -15.60 10.22 -42.14
CA ARG A 274 -16.38 10.31 -43.40
C ARG A 274 -17.40 11.46 -43.43
N ARG A 275 -17.70 12.09 -42.29
CA ARG A 275 -18.62 13.24 -42.17
C ARG A 275 -17.92 14.61 -42.19
N GLN A 276 -16.63 14.68 -42.51
CA GLN A 276 -16.04 15.95 -42.97
C GLN A 276 -16.72 16.39 -44.28
N PRO A 277 -17.21 17.64 -44.41
CA PRO A 277 -17.61 18.18 -45.69
C PRO A 277 -16.35 18.35 -46.56
N VAL A 278 -16.18 17.48 -47.56
CA VAL A 278 -15.07 17.59 -48.51
C VAL A 278 -15.27 18.86 -49.34
N ALA A 279 -14.41 19.87 -49.10
CA ALA A 279 -14.32 21.03 -49.97
C ALA A 279 -13.96 20.55 -51.39
N ALA A 280 -14.74 20.96 -52.38
CA ALA A 280 -14.84 20.23 -53.63
C ALA A 280 -13.57 20.32 -54.51
N ALA A 281 -13.15 19.15 -55.03
CA ALA A 281 -12.32 19.03 -56.23
C ALA A 281 -13.03 18.11 -57.23
N ALA A 282 -13.03 18.49 -58.51
CA ALA A 282 -13.88 17.91 -59.55
C ALA A 282 -13.22 16.68 -60.27
N PRO A 283 -14.01 15.81 -60.94
CA PRO A 283 -13.56 14.49 -61.40
C PRO A 283 -12.78 14.49 -62.74
N PRO A 284 -12.10 13.36 -63.10
CA PRO A 284 -11.08 13.33 -64.15
C PRO A 284 -11.57 13.03 -65.57
N ALA A 285 -10.71 13.32 -66.56
CA ALA A 285 -10.90 13.01 -67.98
C ALA A 285 -10.14 11.74 -68.43
N LYS A 286 -10.61 11.13 -69.52
CA LYS A 286 -10.02 9.99 -70.26
C LYS A 286 -9.10 10.55 -71.39
N THR A 287 -8.36 9.82 -72.24
CA THR A 287 -8.46 8.43 -72.76
C THR A 287 -7.17 8.01 -73.49
N SER A 288 -6.93 6.69 -73.67
CA SER A 288 -6.29 6.01 -74.85
C SER A 288 -4.94 6.45 -75.46
N GLY A 289 -4.08 5.47 -75.83
CA GLY A 289 -3.17 5.59 -76.99
C GLY A 289 -1.85 4.79 -76.95
N GLN A 290 -1.77 3.66 -77.67
CA GLN A 290 -0.55 2.90 -78.03
C GLN A 290 -0.12 3.24 -79.50
N PRO A 291 0.99 2.71 -80.10
CA PRO A 291 2.00 1.74 -79.64
C PRO A 291 3.50 2.15 -79.88
N ALA A 292 4.39 1.18 -79.66
CA ALA A 292 5.86 1.12 -79.75
C ALA A 292 6.56 1.50 -81.09
N GLU A 293 7.91 1.62 -81.06
CA GLU A 293 8.81 0.81 -81.92
C GLU A 293 10.29 0.70 -81.43
N ILE A 294 10.78 -0.55 -81.35
CA ILE A 294 12.08 -1.16 -81.73
C ILE A 294 13.43 -0.38 -81.66
N GLN A 295 14.41 -0.93 -80.92
CA GLN A 295 15.83 -1.24 -81.29
C GLN A 295 16.70 -1.50 -80.03
N THR A 296 17.69 -2.39 -79.86
CA THR A 296 18.12 -3.71 -80.42
C THR A 296 19.52 -4.00 -79.84
N ALA A 297 19.73 -5.17 -79.18
CA ALA A 297 21.06 -5.77 -78.87
C ALA A 297 22.04 -4.95 -77.98
N SER A 298 23.17 -5.45 -77.42
CA SER A 298 23.91 -6.73 -77.55
C SER A 298 24.45 -7.22 -76.18
N THR A 299 25.11 -8.39 -76.16
CA THR A 299 25.65 -9.06 -74.95
C THR A 299 27.13 -8.76 -74.63
N SER A 300 27.55 -9.19 -73.44
CA SER A 300 28.93 -9.54 -72.98
C SER A 300 29.86 -8.43 -72.44
N ALA A 301 30.80 -8.87 -71.60
CA ALA A 301 31.75 -8.10 -70.76
C ALA A 301 33.21 -8.41 -71.22
N PRO A 302 34.33 -8.17 -70.48
CA PRO A 302 34.55 -7.53 -69.16
C PRO A 302 35.81 -6.60 -69.11
N GLN A 303 36.37 -6.37 -67.89
CA GLN A 303 37.80 -6.56 -67.51
C GLN A 303 38.57 -5.36 -66.88
N VAL A 304 39.59 -5.70 -66.06
CA VAL A 304 40.77 -4.93 -65.53
C VAL A 304 40.54 -3.70 -64.62
N VAL A 305 41.43 -3.32 -63.67
CA VAL A 305 42.80 -3.78 -63.30
C VAL A 305 42.99 -3.93 -61.76
N LYS A 306 44.01 -4.73 -61.35
CA LYS A 306 44.67 -4.83 -60.02
C LYS A 306 45.70 -3.68 -59.80
N PRO A 307 46.43 -3.48 -58.67
CA PRO A 307 47.19 -4.45 -57.81
C PRO A 307 47.04 -4.23 -56.27
N ALA A 308 47.66 -4.93 -55.30
CA ALA A 308 48.40 -6.21 -55.11
C ALA A 308 48.28 -6.57 -53.57
N ALA A 309 48.24 -7.81 -53.05
CA ALA A 309 49.17 -8.96 -53.08
C ALA A 309 50.56 -8.65 -52.44
N LYS A 310 51.23 -9.50 -51.63
CA LYS A 310 51.08 -10.90 -51.10
C LYS A 310 51.88 -10.97 -49.76
N SER A 311 52.09 -12.02 -48.94
CA SER A 311 51.73 -13.46 -48.74
C SER A 311 52.16 -13.84 -47.28
N SER A 312 51.68 -14.82 -46.50
CA SER A 312 50.82 -16.04 -46.66
C SER A 312 51.56 -17.41 -46.72
N THR A 313 51.90 -17.99 -45.54
CA THR A 313 52.19 -19.43 -45.25
C THR A 313 51.90 -19.69 -43.76
N GLU A 314 51.18 -20.69 -43.23
CA GLU A 314 50.73 -22.06 -43.60
C GLU A 314 51.46 -23.22 -42.89
N GLY A 315 50.71 -24.31 -42.65
CA GLY A 315 51.04 -25.48 -41.80
C GLY A 315 49.85 -25.79 -40.87
N GLU A 316 48.89 -26.68 -41.18
CA GLU A 316 48.96 -28.16 -41.31
C GLU A 316 49.25 -28.90 -39.99
N THR A 317 48.58 -30.01 -39.59
CA THR A 317 47.19 -30.53 -39.72
C THR A 317 47.05 -31.79 -38.83
N ALA A 318 45.82 -32.25 -38.54
CA ALA A 318 45.46 -33.49 -37.80
C ALA A 318 45.86 -33.58 -36.30
N GLY A 319 45.17 -34.34 -35.43
CA GLY A 319 43.78 -34.83 -35.50
C GLY A 319 43.54 -36.31 -35.13
N ARG A 320 43.11 -36.61 -33.88
CA ARG A 320 42.16 -37.69 -33.49
C ARG A 320 41.94 -37.79 -31.97
N THR A 321 40.67 -37.97 -31.57
CA THR A 321 40.11 -38.77 -30.43
C THR A 321 41.09 -39.38 -29.39
N ALA A 322 40.85 -39.34 -28.07
CA ALA A 322 39.66 -39.91 -27.40
C ALA A 322 39.56 -39.58 -25.89
N ASP A 323 38.35 -39.78 -25.34
CA ASP A 323 37.91 -40.25 -24.00
C ASP A 323 38.42 -39.66 -22.65
N ASP A 324 37.42 -39.35 -21.81
CA ASP A 324 37.26 -39.57 -20.36
C ASP A 324 38.18 -38.99 -19.25
N ALA A 325 37.50 -38.14 -18.45
CA ALA A 325 37.38 -38.21 -16.98
C ALA A 325 38.49 -37.63 -16.07
N ALA A 326 38.12 -37.56 -14.78
CA ALA A 326 38.85 -37.00 -13.63
C ALA A 326 39.19 -35.48 -13.74
N GLY A 327 38.47 -34.68 -12.95
CA GLY A 327 38.90 -33.31 -12.64
C GLY A 327 39.63 -33.27 -11.29
N GLU A 328 40.71 -32.50 -11.20
CA GLU A 328 41.38 -32.18 -9.92
C GLU A 328 41.59 -30.68 -9.74
N THR A 329 41.70 -30.29 -8.47
CA THR A 329 41.64 -28.90 -7.98
C THR A 329 42.75 -28.00 -8.51
N ALA A 330 42.39 -26.82 -9.03
CA ALA A 330 43.34 -25.74 -9.23
C ALA A 330 43.90 -25.24 -7.88
N GLU A 331 45.22 -25.11 -7.77
CA GLU A 331 45.90 -24.86 -6.50
C GLU A 331 45.61 -23.49 -5.89
N LYS A 332 45.56 -23.47 -4.55
CA LYS A 332 45.33 -22.28 -3.74
C LYS A 332 46.68 -21.77 -3.21
N ALA A 333 47.12 -20.60 -3.67
CA ALA A 333 48.35 -19.97 -3.20
C ALA A 333 48.40 -19.87 -1.66
N PRO A 334 49.56 -20.08 -1.02
CA PRO A 334 49.62 -20.42 0.39
C PRO A 334 49.25 -19.25 1.30
N ALA A 335 48.25 -19.47 2.16
CA ALA A 335 47.94 -18.57 3.26
C ALA A 335 49.08 -18.56 4.28
N GLN A 336 49.46 -17.38 4.77
CA GLN A 336 50.48 -17.21 5.81
C GLN A 336 50.07 -17.91 7.12
N PRO A 337 51.03 -18.32 7.98
CA PRO A 337 50.75 -19.01 9.23
C PRO A 337 50.12 -18.07 10.26
N VAL A 338 48.80 -17.95 10.23
CA VAL A 338 48.01 -17.27 11.27
C VAL A 338 48.26 -17.96 12.62
N ASP A 339 48.52 -17.16 13.65
CA ASP A 339 48.66 -17.61 15.04
C ASP A 339 47.29 -18.08 15.58
N LYS A 340 46.99 -19.36 15.36
CA LYS A 340 45.71 -19.99 15.72
C LYS A 340 45.46 -19.97 17.23
N ASP A 341 46.52 -19.99 18.04
CA ASP A 341 46.41 -20.00 19.50
C ASP A 341 45.98 -18.62 20.01
N LYS A 342 46.54 -17.53 19.48
CA LYS A 342 46.03 -16.16 19.71
C LYS A 342 44.57 -16.03 19.26
N GLN A 343 44.24 -16.51 18.06
CA GLN A 343 42.87 -16.41 17.53
C GLN A 343 41.86 -17.15 18.41
N GLN A 344 42.14 -18.40 18.78
CA GLN A 344 41.26 -19.22 19.62
C GLN A 344 41.15 -18.65 21.04
N LYS A 345 42.23 -18.08 21.59
CA LYS A 345 42.18 -17.38 22.89
C LYS A 345 41.27 -16.15 22.84
N LEU A 346 41.38 -15.29 21.82
CA LEU A 346 40.47 -14.13 21.66
C LEU A 346 39.01 -14.59 21.47
N ARG A 347 38.80 -15.63 20.67
CA ARG A 347 37.47 -16.18 20.37
C ARG A 347 36.77 -16.74 21.60
N ASN A 348 37.49 -17.43 22.48
CA ASN A 348 36.93 -18.10 23.66
C ASN A 348 37.01 -17.25 24.95
N MET A 349 37.63 -16.06 24.91
CA MET A 349 37.81 -15.21 26.09
C MET A 349 36.47 -14.86 26.78
N GLU A 350 36.41 -15.12 28.08
CA GLU A 350 35.25 -14.82 28.94
C GLU A 350 35.37 -13.44 29.60
N ILE A 351 34.37 -13.07 30.41
CA ILE A 351 34.29 -11.73 31.02
C ILE A 351 35.35 -11.56 32.12
N ASP A 352 35.58 -12.59 32.94
CA ASP A 352 36.48 -12.52 34.09
C ASP A 352 37.96 -12.39 33.67
N ASP A 353 38.34 -13.07 32.58
CA ASP A 353 39.66 -12.95 31.94
C ASP A 353 39.96 -11.55 31.37
N PHE A 354 38.92 -10.75 31.11
CA PHE A 354 39.08 -9.47 30.41
C PHE A 354 40.00 -8.50 31.15
N GLY A 355 39.92 -8.44 32.48
CA GLY A 355 40.72 -7.51 33.28
C GLY A 355 42.22 -7.69 33.08
N ALA A 356 42.69 -8.95 33.09
CA ALA A 356 44.09 -9.29 32.87
C ALA A 356 44.53 -9.12 31.40
N ASN A 357 43.62 -9.36 30.45
CA ASN A 357 43.92 -9.38 29.02
C ASN A 357 43.65 -8.04 28.30
N LYS A 358 42.98 -7.06 28.93
CA LYS A 358 42.49 -5.82 28.29
C LYS A 358 43.55 -5.08 27.46
N ALA A 359 44.75 -4.89 28.02
CA ALA A 359 45.84 -4.19 27.33
C ALA A 359 46.33 -4.92 26.07
N TRP A 360 46.33 -6.26 26.09
CA TRP A 360 46.66 -7.08 24.92
C TRP A 360 45.56 -7.00 23.86
N ILE A 361 44.29 -7.21 24.23
CA ILE A 361 43.15 -7.15 23.31
C ILE A 361 43.09 -5.79 22.59
N MET A 362 43.26 -4.68 23.33
CA MET A 362 43.26 -3.33 22.75
C MET A 362 44.43 -3.11 21.77
N LYS A 363 45.60 -3.72 22.02
CA LYS A 363 46.74 -3.66 21.09
C LYS A 363 46.45 -4.43 19.80
N GLU A 364 45.95 -5.66 19.90
CA GLU A 364 45.62 -6.48 18.72
C GLU A 364 44.48 -5.85 17.90
N ALA A 365 43.49 -5.23 18.55
CA ALA A 365 42.40 -4.51 17.87
C ALA A 365 42.86 -3.25 17.11
N LEU A 366 44.01 -2.66 17.50
CA LEU A 366 44.63 -1.52 16.83
C LEU A 366 45.63 -1.94 15.74
N THR A 367 46.57 -2.84 16.06
CA THR A 367 47.74 -3.14 15.20
C THR A 367 47.97 -4.62 14.91
N GLY A 368 47.02 -5.50 15.24
CA GLY A 368 47.15 -6.93 14.99
C GLY A 368 47.01 -7.29 13.50
N GLU A 369 47.49 -8.48 13.14
CA GLU A 369 47.25 -9.10 11.82
C GLU A 369 45.75 -9.21 11.53
N PRO A 370 45.28 -9.07 10.28
CA PRO A 370 43.86 -8.93 9.93
C PRO A 370 42.88 -9.85 10.67
N VAL A 371 43.18 -11.15 10.72
CA VAL A 371 42.35 -12.16 11.39
C VAL A 371 42.34 -11.98 12.91
N ILE A 372 43.50 -11.66 13.50
CA ILE A 372 43.66 -11.45 14.95
C ILE A 372 43.02 -10.12 15.36
N ARG A 373 43.18 -9.05 14.56
CA ARG A 373 42.55 -7.74 14.76
C ARG A 373 41.03 -7.83 14.67
N ALA A 374 40.50 -8.54 13.68
CA ALA A 374 39.06 -8.79 13.56
C ALA A 374 38.50 -9.55 14.77
N GLU A 375 39.20 -10.56 15.29
CA GLU A 375 38.73 -11.30 16.46
C GLU A 375 38.92 -10.54 17.78
N ALA A 376 39.94 -9.69 17.90
CA ALA A 376 40.09 -8.76 19.03
C ALA A 376 38.95 -7.72 19.07
N LEU A 377 38.55 -7.19 17.90
CA LEU A 377 37.37 -6.33 17.75
C LEU A 377 36.07 -7.08 18.11
N ASN A 378 35.90 -8.34 17.66
CA ASN A 378 34.77 -9.18 18.06
C ASN A 378 34.75 -9.43 19.58
N ALA A 379 35.90 -9.67 20.21
CA ALA A 379 36.03 -9.89 21.65
C ALA A 379 35.69 -8.64 22.47
N LEU A 380 36.17 -7.45 22.06
CA LEU A 380 35.77 -6.18 22.67
C LEU A 380 34.25 -5.98 22.60
N LEU A 381 33.64 -6.24 21.44
CA LEU A 381 32.19 -6.10 21.25
C LEU A 381 31.38 -7.10 22.09
N ARG A 382 31.91 -8.31 22.30
CA ARG A 382 31.28 -9.37 23.12
C ARG A 382 31.35 -9.04 24.60
N ILE A 383 32.51 -8.58 25.08
CA ILE A 383 32.85 -8.58 26.51
C ILE A 383 32.77 -7.18 27.14
N HIS A 384 33.27 -6.14 26.47
CA HIS A 384 33.39 -4.80 27.02
C HIS A 384 33.21 -3.72 25.93
N PRO A 385 32.00 -3.55 25.39
CA PRO A 385 31.69 -2.46 24.46
C PRO A 385 31.82 -1.10 25.18
N ASP A 386 32.85 -0.33 24.85
CA ASP A 386 33.09 1.02 25.38
C ASP A 386 33.39 2.05 24.28
N GLY A 387 33.53 3.32 24.66
CA GLY A 387 33.81 4.40 23.71
C GLY A 387 35.12 4.23 22.93
N LYS A 388 36.14 3.60 23.51
CA LYS A 388 37.42 3.35 22.82
C LYS A 388 37.26 2.30 21.72
N SER A 389 36.35 1.35 21.90
CA SER A 389 35.95 0.41 20.85
C SER A 389 35.32 1.12 19.64
N ILE A 390 34.62 2.24 19.83
CA ILE A 390 34.07 3.07 18.74
C ILE A 390 35.19 3.71 17.93
N ASP A 391 36.19 4.30 18.59
CA ASP A 391 37.33 4.94 17.92
C ASP A 391 38.13 3.93 17.09
N LEU A 392 38.44 2.76 17.68
CA LEU A 392 39.08 1.64 16.97
C LEU A 392 38.26 1.19 15.76
N ALA A 393 36.94 1.13 15.86
CA ALA A 393 36.07 0.76 14.76
C ALA A 393 35.96 1.86 13.66
N LYS A 394 36.02 3.15 14.03
CA LYS A 394 36.05 4.27 13.07
C LYS A 394 37.32 4.31 12.22
N GLU A 395 38.42 3.77 12.73
CA GLU A 395 39.63 3.48 11.97
C GLU A 395 39.50 2.18 11.17
N ALA A 396 39.19 1.06 11.83
CA ALA A 396 39.15 -0.28 11.25
C ALA A 396 38.15 -0.44 10.09
N ILE A 397 37.05 0.33 10.06
CA ILE A 397 36.10 0.36 8.93
C ILE A 397 36.71 0.93 7.63
N LYS A 398 37.94 1.47 7.66
CA LYS A 398 38.69 1.97 6.50
C LYS A 398 39.80 1.01 6.02
N CYS A 399 40.05 -0.08 6.72
CA CYS A 399 41.13 -1.02 6.38
C CYS A 399 40.78 -1.90 5.18
N GLU A 400 41.78 -2.37 4.42
CA GLU A 400 41.55 -3.20 3.23
C GLU A 400 40.90 -4.56 3.57
N SER A 401 41.33 -5.21 4.67
CA SER A 401 40.77 -6.48 5.14
C SER A 401 39.26 -6.40 5.38
N ILE A 402 38.55 -7.38 4.82
CA ILE A 402 37.10 -7.51 4.95
C ILE A 402 36.70 -8.01 6.35
N GLU A 403 37.52 -8.85 6.98
CA GLU A 403 37.33 -9.36 8.33
C GLU A 403 37.34 -8.21 9.34
N VAL A 404 38.34 -7.32 9.21
CA VAL A 404 38.51 -6.12 10.05
C VAL A 404 37.36 -5.14 9.83
N ARG A 405 36.99 -4.84 8.57
CA ARG A 405 35.82 -3.98 8.27
C ARG A 405 34.51 -4.57 8.78
N THR A 406 34.32 -5.89 8.67
CA THR A 406 33.12 -6.57 9.14
C THR A 406 33.04 -6.57 10.67
N ALA A 407 34.16 -6.73 11.39
CA ALA A 407 34.19 -6.60 12.84
C ALA A 407 33.93 -5.14 13.28
N ALA A 408 34.53 -4.17 12.59
CA ALA A 408 34.30 -2.74 12.82
C ALA A 408 32.83 -2.34 12.60
N PHE A 409 32.19 -2.83 11.53
CA PHE A 409 30.77 -2.57 11.27
C PHE A 409 29.91 -3.04 12.44
N LYS A 410 30.10 -4.28 12.94
CA LYS A 410 29.33 -4.81 14.09
C LYS A 410 29.45 -3.90 15.34
N ILE A 411 30.61 -3.29 15.56
CA ILE A 411 30.83 -2.38 16.69
C ILE A 411 30.03 -1.09 16.50
N LEU A 412 30.18 -0.43 15.34
CA LEU A 412 29.48 0.82 15.05
C LEU A 412 27.96 0.60 15.00
N GLU A 413 27.48 -0.48 14.38
CA GLU A 413 26.07 -0.87 14.34
C GLU A 413 25.42 -1.00 15.73
N ARG A 414 26.22 -1.34 16.75
CA ARG A 414 25.75 -1.48 18.15
C ARG A 414 25.98 -0.22 19.00
N LEU A 415 27.06 0.53 18.76
CA LEU A 415 27.56 1.57 19.69
C LEU A 415 27.59 3.00 19.10
N ASP A 416 27.72 3.14 17.78
CA ASP A 416 27.65 4.42 17.07
C ASP A 416 27.02 4.23 15.68
N PRO A 417 25.68 4.08 15.61
CA PRO A 417 25.00 3.88 14.33
C PRO A 417 25.11 5.12 13.45
N ASP A 418 25.21 6.33 14.01
CA ASP A 418 25.28 7.57 13.26
C ASP A 418 26.55 7.64 12.38
N ALA A 419 27.69 7.18 12.90
CA ALA A 419 28.93 7.02 12.11
C ALA A 419 28.85 5.98 10.96
N LEU A 420 27.83 5.13 10.92
CA LEU A 420 27.50 4.27 9.76
C LEU A 420 26.46 4.92 8.82
N LYS A 421 25.51 5.69 9.35
CA LYS A 421 24.50 6.40 8.52
C LYS A 421 25.17 7.32 7.50
N GLU A 422 26.22 8.05 7.90
CA GLU A 422 27.02 8.90 7.00
C GLU A 422 27.75 8.12 5.90
N LYS A 423 27.97 6.81 6.09
CA LYS A 423 28.76 5.93 5.21
C LYS A 423 27.91 4.96 4.39
N ILE A 424 26.58 5.02 4.48
CA ILE A 424 25.71 4.01 3.86
C ILE A 424 25.95 3.89 2.34
N SER A 425 26.14 5.01 1.64
CA SER A 425 26.36 5.04 0.19
C SER A 425 27.67 4.37 -0.26
N SER A 426 28.73 4.33 0.57
CA SER A 426 29.95 3.56 0.27
C SER A 426 29.83 2.11 0.73
N LEU A 427 29.16 1.86 1.85
CA LEU A 427 28.92 0.50 2.36
C LEU A 427 28.01 -0.35 1.46
N LEU A 428 27.14 0.27 0.66
CA LEU A 428 26.35 -0.38 -0.39
C LEU A 428 27.18 -0.77 -1.64
N GLN A 429 28.37 -0.18 -1.82
CA GLN A 429 29.31 -0.49 -2.92
C GLN A 429 30.34 -1.56 -2.53
N GLU A 430 30.25 -2.11 -1.32
CA GLU A 430 31.19 -3.12 -0.81
C GLU A 430 31.25 -4.37 -1.71
N THR A 431 32.46 -4.86 -1.98
CA THR A 431 32.65 -6.01 -2.87
C THR A 431 32.23 -7.33 -2.23
N ASP A 432 32.45 -7.49 -0.92
CA ASP A 432 32.03 -8.66 -0.15
C ASP A 432 30.50 -8.73 0.04
N PRO A 433 29.85 -9.85 -0.32
CA PRO A 433 28.41 -10.01 -0.16
C PRO A 433 27.91 -9.91 1.29
N ASN A 434 28.66 -10.38 2.29
CA ASN A 434 28.21 -10.43 3.68
C ASN A 434 28.14 -9.04 4.31
N LEU A 435 29.17 -8.22 4.09
CA LEU A 435 29.21 -6.83 4.52
C LEU A 435 28.17 -6.01 3.75
N ARG A 436 28.02 -6.24 2.43
CA ARG A 436 26.98 -5.60 1.61
C ARG A 436 25.56 -5.95 2.06
N ILE A 437 25.27 -7.22 2.39
CA ILE A 437 23.98 -7.65 2.98
C ILE A 437 23.70 -6.93 4.30
N ARG A 438 24.71 -6.80 5.17
CA ARG A 438 24.59 -6.07 6.44
C ARG A 438 24.36 -4.58 6.21
N ALA A 439 25.07 -3.97 5.26
CA ALA A 439 24.88 -2.58 4.87
C ALA A 439 23.45 -2.31 4.36
N VAL A 440 22.90 -3.16 3.49
CA VAL A 440 21.50 -3.03 3.02
C VAL A 440 20.52 -3.10 4.19
N ARG A 441 20.64 -4.09 5.08
CA ARG A 441 19.76 -4.23 6.26
C ARG A 441 19.86 -3.04 7.21
N PHE A 442 21.05 -2.50 7.42
CA PHE A 442 21.27 -1.29 8.21
C PHE A 442 20.66 -0.04 7.54
N GLY A 443 20.88 0.13 6.23
CA GLY A 443 20.35 1.22 5.43
C GLY A 443 18.83 1.27 5.43
N LEU A 444 18.18 0.13 5.17
CA LEU A 444 16.72 -0.01 5.25
C LEU A 444 16.17 0.35 6.64
N LYS A 445 16.88 -0.01 7.72
CA LYS A 445 16.43 0.25 9.10
C LYS A 445 16.58 1.72 9.53
N TYR A 446 17.62 2.42 9.08
CA TYR A 446 17.99 3.74 9.61
C TYR A 446 17.94 4.90 8.61
N LYS A 447 18.04 4.62 7.31
CA LYS A 447 18.21 5.60 6.22
C LYS A 447 17.60 5.07 4.91
N GLN A 448 16.35 4.59 4.95
CA GLN A 448 15.72 3.87 3.84
C GLN A 448 15.75 4.65 2.52
N ASN A 449 15.28 5.90 2.53
CA ASN A 449 15.20 6.73 1.31
C ASN A 449 16.59 7.01 0.71
N GLU A 450 17.57 7.36 1.54
CA GLU A 450 18.96 7.57 1.10
C GLU A 450 19.59 6.29 0.55
N SER A 451 19.25 5.12 1.11
CA SER A 451 19.73 3.81 0.64
C SER A 451 19.11 3.44 -0.71
N ILE A 452 17.81 3.66 -0.89
CA ILE A 452 17.12 3.43 -2.18
C ILE A 452 17.64 4.40 -3.24
N GLU A 453 17.85 5.68 -2.92
CA GLU A 453 18.46 6.65 -3.84
C GLU A 453 19.94 6.35 -4.14
N ALA A 454 20.69 5.76 -3.19
CA ALA A 454 22.03 5.26 -3.48
C ALA A 454 21.97 4.10 -4.48
N LEU A 455 21.09 3.11 -4.27
CA LEU A 455 20.91 2.00 -5.21
C LEU A 455 20.47 2.47 -6.60
N LYS A 456 19.54 3.43 -6.72
CA LYS A 456 19.15 4.04 -8.01
C LYS A 456 20.32 4.68 -8.77
N ARG A 457 21.34 5.19 -8.07
CA ARG A 457 22.56 5.73 -8.72
C ARG A 457 23.48 4.60 -9.19
N LEU A 458 23.62 3.53 -8.41
CA LEU A 458 24.45 2.36 -8.77
C LEU A 458 23.86 1.57 -9.96
N LEU A 459 22.53 1.48 -10.06
CA LEU A 459 21.84 0.95 -11.25
C LEU A 459 22.20 1.70 -12.54
N LYS A 460 22.43 3.01 -12.45
CA LYS A 460 22.78 3.87 -13.59
C LYS A 460 24.28 3.91 -13.90
N SER A 461 25.06 2.99 -13.34
CA SER A 461 26.49 2.87 -13.65
C SER A 461 26.72 2.24 -15.02
N GLU A 462 27.67 2.78 -15.78
CA GLU A 462 28.18 2.14 -16.99
C GLU A 462 28.85 0.79 -16.66
N GLU A 463 29.42 0.65 -15.46
CA GLU A 463 30.09 -0.57 -15.01
C GLU A 463 29.08 -1.66 -14.62
N GLN A 464 29.05 -2.74 -15.41
CA GLN A 464 28.19 -3.91 -15.22
C GLN A 464 28.32 -4.55 -13.83
N ALA A 465 29.52 -4.56 -13.22
CA ALA A 465 29.71 -5.11 -11.89
C ALA A 465 29.02 -4.27 -10.80
N VAL A 466 29.02 -2.95 -10.93
CA VAL A 466 28.31 -2.03 -10.02
C VAL A 466 26.80 -2.18 -10.15
N ARG A 467 26.28 -2.28 -11.38
CA ARG A 467 24.86 -2.59 -11.64
C ARG A 467 24.45 -3.94 -11.03
N SER A 468 25.24 -4.99 -11.25
CA SER A 468 24.99 -6.32 -10.70
C SER A 468 25.01 -6.36 -9.17
N ASN A 469 25.93 -5.61 -8.53
CA ASN A 469 25.94 -5.43 -7.08
C ASN A 469 24.69 -4.69 -6.58
N ALA A 470 24.19 -3.70 -7.31
CA ALA A 470 22.95 -2.99 -6.98
C ALA A 470 21.71 -3.89 -7.08
N ILE A 471 21.57 -4.69 -8.15
CA ILE A 471 20.52 -5.71 -8.27
C ILE A 471 20.60 -6.73 -7.12
N SER A 472 21.81 -7.18 -6.78
CA SER A 472 22.04 -8.08 -5.64
C SER A 472 21.61 -7.46 -4.29
N CYS A 473 21.64 -6.13 -4.16
CA CYS A 473 21.12 -5.44 -2.98
C CYS A 473 19.58 -5.35 -2.98
N LEU A 474 18.97 -5.07 -4.13
CA LEU A 474 17.52 -4.96 -4.27
C LEU A 474 16.79 -6.28 -3.97
N ALA A 475 17.45 -7.43 -4.19
CA ALA A 475 16.96 -8.76 -3.78
C ALA A 475 16.77 -8.94 -2.26
N ILE A 476 17.37 -8.08 -1.43
CA ILE A 476 17.31 -8.13 0.05
C ILE A 476 16.27 -7.14 0.59
N CYS A 477 15.83 -6.19 -0.24
CA CYS A 477 14.86 -5.16 0.09
C CYS A 477 13.41 -5.67 -0.09
N PRO A 478 12.41 -5.04 0.57
CA PRO A 478 11.00 -5.37 0.34
C PRO A 478 10.61 -5.19 -1.13
N PHE A 479 10.07 -6.25 -1.74
CA PHE A 479 9.79 -6.32 -3.18
C PHE A 479 8.85 -5.20 -3.67
N ASN A 480 7.88 -4.79 -2.85
CA ASN A 480 6.97 -3.68 -3.17
C ASN A 480 7.68 -2.31 -3.29
N VAL A 481 8.87 -2.15 -2.72
CA VAL A 481 9.69 -0.92 -2.81
C VAL A 481 10.68 -0.99 -3.98
N THR A 482 11.09 -2.20 -4.37
CA THR A 482 12.11 -2.41 -5.42
C THR A 482 11.55 -2.80 -6.78
N PHE A 483 10.28 -3.23 -6.86
CA PHE A 483 9.65 -3.68 -8.10
C PHE A 483 9.78 -2.66 -9.24
N SER A 484 9.47 -1.38 -9.03
CA SER A 484 9.66 -0.34 -10.05
C SER A 484 11.12 -0.21 -10.47
N LEU A 485 12.07 -0.14 -9.53
CA LEU A 485 13.51 -0.07 -9.84
C LEU A 485 14.00 -1.28 -10.66
N LEU A 486 13.44 -2.47 -10.41
CA LEU A 486 13.76 -3.70 -11.15
C LEU A 486 13.18 -3.68 -12.57
N MET A 487 11.94 -3.19 -12.76
CA MET A 487 11.32 -3.07 -14.09
C MET A 487 11.94 -1.93 -14.91
N ASP A 488 12.19 -0.76 -14.29
CA ASP A 488 12.89 0.39 -14.89
C ASP A 488 14.28 -0.01 -15.39
N GLN A 489 15.02 -0.79 -14.60
CA GLN A 489 16.31 -1.33 -15.03
C GLN A 489 16.14 -2.34 -16.17
N LEU A 490 15.17 -3.25 -16.09
CA LEU A 490 14.98 -4.31 -17.10
C LEU A 490 14.61 -3.79 -18.49
N ASP A 491 13.95 -2.63 -18.59
CA ASP A 491 13.64 -1.96 -19.87
C ASP A 491 14.86 -1.30 -20.54
N CYS A 492 15.88 -0.94 -19.76
CA CYS A 492 17.10 -0.29 -20.27
C CYS A 492 18.39 -1.13 -20.18
N GLU A 493 18.35 -2.31 -19.57
CA GLU A 493 19.51 -3.17 -19.36
C GLU A 493 20.00 -3.81 -20.67
N ASP A 494 21.30 -3.70 -20.94
CA ASP A 494 21.94 -4.25 -22.13
C ASP A 494 22.56 -5.63 -21.88
N HIS A 495 22.86 -5.98 -20.63
CA HIS A 495 23.63 -7.17 -20.29
C HIS A 495 22.76 -8.36 -19.81
N PRO A 496 22.74 -9.50 -20.52
CA PRO A 496 21.81 -10.60 -20.24
C PRO A 496 22.02 -11.28 -18.88
N VAL A 497 23.21 -11.20 -18.27
CA VAL A 497 23.45 -11.72 -16.91
C VAL A 497 22.72 -10.88 -15.87
N ILE A 498 22.66 -9.56 -16.04
CA ILE A 498 21.96 -8.66 -15.11
C ILE A 498 20.46 -8.78 -15.30
N ALA A 499 19.99 -8.86 -16.55
CA ALA A 499 18.61 -9.22 -16.85
C ALA A 499 18.20 -10.56 -16.21
N LYS A 500 19.09 -11.58 -16.21
CA LYS A 500 18.84 -12.86 -15.54
C LYS A 500 18.83 -12.75 -14.01
N GLN A 501 19.62 -11.85 -13.41
CA GLN A 501 19.54 -11.56 -11.98
C GLN A 501 18.21 -10.90 -11.61
N ILE A 502 17.75 -9.91 -12.39
CA ILE A 502 16.43 -9.29 -12.22
C ILE A 502 15.33 -10.36 -12.35
N ALA A 503 15.37 -11.15 -13.43
CA ALA A 503 14.45 -12.26 -13.67
C ALA A 503 14.39 -13.23 -12.48
N SER A 504 15.53 -13.60 -11.88
CA SER A 504 15.55 -14.48 -10.72
C SER A 504 14.83 -13.88 -9.50
N ILE A 505 14.86 -12.55 -9.32
CA ILE A 505 14.11 -11.87 -8.25
C ILE A 505 12.61 -11.85 -8.58
N LEU A 506 12.24 -11.59 -9.83
CA LEU A 506 10.85 -11.60 -10.29
C LEU A 506 10.21 -13.00 -10.18
N LEU A 507 10.92 -14.06 -10.58
CA LEU A 507 10.50 -15.46 -10.45
C LEU A 507 10.45 -15.93 -8.98
N SER A 508 11.22 -15.31 -8.09
CA SER A 508 11.12 -15.54 -6.64
C SER A 508 9.93 -14.81 -5.98
N ASN A 509 9.25 -13.92 -6.71
CA ASN A 509 8.07 -13.17 -6.25
C ASN A 509 6.92 -13.30 -7.28
N PRO A 510 6.49 -14.52 -7.65
CA PRO A 510 5.60 -14.74 -8.77
C PRO A 510 4.21 -14.17 -8.52
N SER A 511 3.68 -13.41 -9.49
CA SER A 511 2.32 -12.86 -9.42
C SER A 511 1.78 -12.43 -10.79
N LYS A 512 0.45 -12.38 -10.90
CA LYS A 512 -0.26 -11.83 -12.07
C LYS A 512 0.11 -10.35 -12.36
N ALA A 513 0.60 -9.60 -11.36
CA ALA A 513 1.07 -8.22 -11.53
C ALA A 513 2.46 -8.13 -12.20
N VAL A 514 3.41 -8.97 -11.77
CA VAL A 514 4.74 -9.05 -12.39
C VAL A 514 4.63 -9.53 -13.84
N LEU A 515 3.75 -10.50 -14.12
CA LEU A 515 3.52 -11.01 -15.48
C LEU A 515 3.06 -9.90 -16.43
N LYS A 516 2.01 -9.15 -16.06
CA LYS A 516 1.51 -7.98 -16.83
C LYS A 516 2.58 -6.90 -17.05
N ALA A 517 3.48 -6.70 -16.08
CA ALA A 517 4.53 -5.70 -16.20
C ALA A 517 5.62 -6.12 -17.19
N LEU A 518 5.95 -7.41 -17.27
CA LEU A 518 6.90 -7.95 -18.26
C LEU A 518 6.37 -7.85 -19.70
N ASP A 519 5.06 -8.01 -19.92
CA ASP A 519 4.45 -7.85 -21.26
C ASP A 519 4.77 -6.47 -21.89
N ASN A 520 4.82 -5.41 -21.06
CA ASN A 520 4.99 -4.02 -21.53
C ASN A 520 6.41 -3.71 -22.05
N ILE A 521 7.45 -4.40 -21.57
CA ILE A 521 8.87 -4.13 -21.88
C ILE A 521 9.32 -4.68 -23.25
N THR A 522 8.51 -5.55 -23.87
CA THR A 522 8.90 -6.42 -25.00
C THR A 522 9.31 -5.74 -26.32
N LYS A 523 9.47 -4.41 -26.38
CA LYS A 523 9.64 -3.62 -27.63
C LYS A 523 10.99 -2.92 -27.78
N THR A 524 11.83 -2.89 -26.75
CA THR A 524 12.99 -1.98 -26.62
C THR A 524 14.32 -2.69 -26.35
N ALA A 525 14.30 -3.89 -25.77
CA ALA A 525 15.50 -4.56 -25.25
C ALA A 525 16.43 -5.19 -26.32
N ASN A 526 17.72 -5.29 -25.99
CA ASN A 526 18.74 -6.10 -26.69
C ASN A 526 18.19 -7.53 -26.96
N PRO A 527 18.35 -8.14 -28.16
CA PRO A 527 17.88 -9.50 -28.45
C PRO A 527 18.22 -10.56 -27.39
N ALA A 528 19.41 -10.50 -26.77
CA ALA A 528 19.81 -11.43 -25.71
C ALA A 528 19.02 -11.18 -24.40
N VAL A 529 18.71 -9.93 -24.08
CA VAL A 529 17.90 -9.53 -22.91
C VAL A 529 16.42 -9.82 -23.18
N SER A 530 15.93 -9.54 -24.39
CA SER A 530 14.58 -9.88 -24.84
C SER A 530 14.29 -11.39 -24.79
N MET A 531 15.29 -12.22 -25.12
CA MET A 531 15.21 -13.68 -24.93
C MET A 531 15.10 -14.06 -23.44
N VAL A 532 15.89 -13.43 -22.56
CA VAL A 532 15.80 -13.65 -21.11
C VAL A 532 14.44 -13.20 -20.57
N ILE A 533 13.92 -12.04 -20.98
CA ILE A 533 12.59 -11.53 -20.61
C ILE A 533 11.50 -12.51 -21.09
N SER A 534 11.59 -13.00 -22.32
CA SER A 534 10.64 -13.95 -22.90
C SER A 534 10.64 -15.30 -22.16
N GLN A 535 11.83 -15.82 -21.79
CA GLN A 535 11.92 -17.03 -20.98
C GLN A 535 11.33 -16.79 -19.57
N THR A 536 11.71 -15.69 -18.93
CA THR A 536 11.21 -15.28 -17.60
C THR A 536 9.69 -15.16 -17.58
N ARG A 537 9.10 -14.62 -18.65
CA ARG A 537 7.65 -14.50 -18.85
C ARG A 537 6.97 -15.87 -18.94
N ASN A 538 7.58 -16.82 -19.63
CA ASN A 538 7.05 -18.19 -19.77
C ASN A 538 7.19 -18.95 -18.43
N ASP A 539 8.38 -18.93 -17.83
CA ASP A 539 8.64 -19.53 -16.51
C ASP A 539 7.68 -18.96 -15.45
N LEU A 540 7.42 -17.64 -15.49
CA LEU A 540 6.48 -16.97 -14.59
C LEU A 540 5.02 -17.31 -14.91
N PHE A 541 4.65 -17.47 -16.18
CA PHE A 541 3.32 -17.92 -16.57
C PHE A 541 3.05 -19.32 -16.03
N ASP A 542 3.99 -20.25 -16.23
CA ASP A 542 3.89 -21.62 -15.73
C ASP A 542 3.86 -21.67 -14.20
N LEU A 543 4.65 -20.84 -13.51
CA LEU A 543 4.60 -20.71 -12.05
C LEU A 543 3.25 -20.13 -11.57
N VAL A 544 2.77 -19.04 -12.18
CA VAL A 544 1.49 -18.40 -11.80
C VAL A 544 0.27 -19.27 -12.14
N ALA A 545 0.37 -20.16 -13.13
CA ALA A 545 -0.63 -21.18 -13.42
C ALA A 545 -0.57 -22.40 -12.48
N GLN A 546 0.59 -22.67 -11.85
CA GLN A 546 0.76 -23.72 -10.84
C GLN A 546 0.53 -23.22 -9.40
N MET A 547 0.57 -21.91 -9.16
CA MET A 547 0.13 -21.33 -7.90
C MET A 547 -1.37 -21.64 -7.70
N PRO A 548 -1.80 -22.12 -6.52
CA PRO A 548 -3.23 -22.24 -6.23
C PRO A 548 -3.88 -20.86 -6.32
N GLU A 549 -5.16 -20.82 -6.71
CA GLU A 549 -5.91 -19.57 -6.75
C GLU A 549 -5.97 -18.95 -5.35
N ILE A 550 -5.25 -17.84 -5.18
CA ILE A 550 -5.28 -17.05 -3.96
C ILE A 550 -6.58 -16.24 -3.98
N SER A 551 -7.63 -16.83 -3.43
CA SER A 551 -8.79 -16.12 -2.88
C SER A 551 -8.34 -15.00 -1.94
N GLU A 552 -9.21 -14.01 -1.67
CA GLU A 552 -9.10 -13.20 -0.45
C GLU A 552 -8.78 -14.08 0.79
N PRO A 553 -7.93 -13.62 1.72
CA PRO A 553 -7.19 -14.49 2.62
C PRO A 553 -8.07 -15.28 3.60
N GLU A 554 -8.42 -16.51 3.23
CA GLU A 554 -8.41 -17.61 4.19
C GLU A 554 -7.04 -17.65 4.87
N THR A 555 -7.08 -17.95 6.16
CA THR A 555 -5.94 -17.96 7.09
C THR A 555 -4.66 -18.51 6.47
N ALA A 556 -3.56 -17.74 6.60
CA ALA A 556 -2.21 -18.19 6.29
C ALA A 556 -1.96 -19.59 6.88
N PRO A 557 -1.26 -20.49 6.16
CA PRO A 557 -1.28 -21.93 6.42
C PRO A 557 -0.95 -22.24 7.88
N THR A 558 -1.83 -22.99 8.52
CA THR A 558 -1.84 -23.24 9.96
C THR A 558 -0.66 -24.10 10.39
N SER A 559 0.50 -23.44 10.53
CA SER A 559 1.36 -23.64 11.69
C SER A 559 0.43 -23.75 12.91
N GLN A 560 0.54 -24.82 13.70
CA GLN A 560 -0.39 -25.08 14.80
C GLN A 560 -0.15 -24.19 16.04
N GLU A 561 0.18 -22.92 15.80
CA GLU A 561 -0.04 -21.84 16.74
C GLU A 561 -1.57 -21.62 16.84
N GLY A 562 -2.15 -21.96 18.00
CA GLY A 562 -3.58 -21.76 18.23
C GLY A 562 -3.99 -20.29 18.11
N GLU A 563 -5.26 -20.05 17.77
CA GLU A 563 -5.85 -18.71 17.59
C GLU A 563 -5.35 -17.73 18.66
N LYS A 564 -4.59 -16.71 18.24
CA LYS A 564 -3.91 -15.77 19.15
C LYS A 564 -4.92 -15.18 20.15
N PRO A 565 -4.63 -15.17 21.46
CA PRO A 565 -5.63 -14.85 22.48
C PRO A 565 -6.17 -13.43 22.36
N TYR A 566 -5.41 -12.52 21.74
CA TYR A 566 -5.74 -11.12 21.48
C TYR A 566 -6.25 -10.87 20.05
N SER A 567 -6.68 -11.90 19.30
CA SER A 567 -7.23 -11.71 17.94
C SER A 567 -8.55 -10.94 17.95
N VAL A 568 -8.88 -10.23 16.85
CA VAL A 568 -10.18 -9.54 16.70
C VAL A 568 -11.37 -10.50 16.88
N SER A 569 -11.28 -11.75 16.41
CA SER A 569 -12.30 -12.78 16.64
C SER A 569 -12.47 -13.10 18.13
N LYS A 570 -11.36 -13.30 18.85
CA LYS A 570 -11.38 -13.68 20.27
C LYS A 570 -11.79 -12.53 21.18
N VAL A 571 -11.29 -11.33 20.92
CA VAL A 571 -11.67 -10.08 21.60
C VAL A 571 -13.16 -9.79 21.42
N ARG A 572 -13.70 -9.94 20.19
CA ARG A 572 -15.16 -9.81 19.95
C ARG A 572 -15.98 -10.89 20.67
N GLU A 573 -15.42 -12.08 20.94
CA GLU A 573 -16.07 -13.09 21.79
C GLU A 573 -16.07 -12.68 23.27
N ILE A 574 -14.91 -12.25 23.80
CA ILE A 574 -14.75 -11.79 25.19
C ILE A 574 -15.71 -10.62 25.47
N ALA A 575 -15.76 -9.63 24.57
CA ALA A 575 -16.63 -8.47 24.70
C ALA A 575 -18.12 -8.87 24.79
N ARG A 576 -18.59 -9.77 23.91
CA ARG A 576 -19.96 -10.34 23.93
C ARG A 576 -20.29 -11.14 25.21
N ARG A 577 -19.29 -11.69 25.89
CA ARG A 577 -19.46 -12.44 27.15
C ARG A 577 -19.51 -11.53 28.39
N SER A 578 -19.07 -10.27 28.28
CA SER A 578 -19.19 -9.29 29.37
C SER A 578 -20.66 -8.94 29.63
N LYS A 579 -21.04 -8.79 30.91
CA LYS A 579 -22.45 -8.49 31.30
C LYS A 579 -22.93 -7.11 30.86
N ASP A 580 -21.99 -6.19 30.65
CA ASP A 580 -22.26 -4.79 30.35
C ASP A 580 -22.20 -4.45 28.85
N TRP A 581 -22.07 -5.47 27.99
CA TRP A 581 -22.10 -5.32 26.52
C TRP A 581 -23.45 -4.77 26.04
N LYS A 582 -23.51 -3.45 25.85
CA LYS A 582 -24.65 -2.75 25.23
C LYS A 582 -24.40 -2.61 23.72
N PRO A 583 -25.19 -3.26 22.85
CA PRO A 583 -24.97 -3.21 21.40
C PRO A 583 -25.40 -1.86 20.79
N GLY A 584 -24.58 -0.85 20.98
CA GLY A 584 -24.63 0.44 20.28
C GLY A 584 -25.34 1.57 21.02
N TYR A 585 -24.91 2.78 20.65
CA TYR A 585 -25.53 4.07 20.94
C TYR A 585 -27.03 4.05 20.56
N LYS A 586 -27.90 4.49 21.48
CA LYS A 586 -29.27 4.89 21.14
C LYS A 586 -29.20 6.35 20.66
N PRO A 587 -29.57 6.68 19.41
CA PRO A 587 -29.82 8.08 19.07
C PRO A 587 -30.97 8.61 19.93
N GLU A 588 -30.89 9.85 20.37
CA GLU A 588 -31.99 10.51 21.07
C GLU A 588 -33.18 10.65 20.11
N SER A 589 -34.27 9.94 20.42
CA SER A 589 -35.52 10.03 19.67
C SER A 589 -36.40 11.12 20.28
N ASP A 590 -36.75 12.13 19.49
CA ASP A 590 -37.63 13.22 19.90
C ASP A 590 -38.92 12.76 20.59
N GLY A 591 -39.15 13.29 21.79
CA GLY A 591 -40.48 13.60 22.32
C GLY A 591 -41.54 12.49 22.39
N LYS A 592 -41.45 11.62 23.41
CA LYS A 592 -42.59 11.31 24.31
C LYS A 592 -42.14 10.60 25.59
N GLY A 593 -42.58 11.10 26.74
CA GLY A 593 -42.11 10.64 28.05
C GLY A 593 -43.01 9.62 28.73
N ALA A 594 -42.38 8.72 29.48
CA ALA A 594 -42.90 8.06 30.67
C ALA A 594 -41.69 7.83 31.59
N GLY A 595 -41.68 8.41 32.79
CA GLY A 595 -40.45 8.53 33.59
C GLY A 595 -40.47 7.78 34.92
N ARG A 596 -39.31 7.78 35.60
CA ARG A 596 -39.25 7.82 37.07
C ARG A 596 -37.91 8.35 37.59
N GLU A 597 -38.01 9.50 38.26
CA GLU A 597 -37.25 9.95 39.43
C GLU A 597 -35.76 9.55 39.59
N SER A 598 -34.88 10.55 39.49
CA SER A 598 -33.83 10.77 40.50
C SER A 598 -33.74 12.28 40.80
N SER A 599 -33.39 12.66 42.03
CA SER A 599 -33.56 14.02 42.55
C SER A 599 -32.26 14.83 42.56
N ILE A 600 -32.25 15.96 41.84
CA ILE A 600 -31.16 16.95 41.87
C ILE A 600 -31.74 18.36 42.08
N ASN A 601 -31.07 19.16 42.91
CA ASN A 601 -31.62 20.36 43.52
C ASN A 601 -31.43 21.62 42.64
N TRP A 602 -32.52 22.14 42.09
CA TRP A 602 -32.53 23.17 41.03
C TRP A 602 -32.14 24.63 41.36
N PRO A 603 -32.19 25.16 42.60
CA PRO A 603 -32.06 26.62 42.83
C PRO A 603 -30.72 27.27 42.43
N MET A 604 -29.63 26.52 42.25
CA MET A 604 -28.27 27.09 42.20
C MET A 604 -27.73 27.37 40.79
N LEU A 605 -28.36 26.88 39.73
CA LEU A 605 -27.86 27.00 38.34
C LEU A 605 -28.51 28.11 37.50
N ILE A 606 -29.60 28.73 37.98
CA ILE A 606 -30.37 29.71 37.18
C ILE A 606 -29.82 31.14 37.27
N SER A 607 -29.04 31.47 38.33
CA SER A 607 -28.55 32.84 38.56
C SER A 607 -27.35 33.25 37.71
N GLY A 608 -26.54 32.31 37.19
CA GLY A 608 -25.33 32.62 36.41
C GLY A 608 -25.60 32.92 34.93
N SER A 609 -26.51 32.18 34.31
CA SER A 609 -26.61 32.09 32.84
C SER A 609 -27.27 33.31 32.16
N VAL A 610 -28.08 34.07 32.89
CA VAL A 610 -28.89 35.16 32.34
C VAL A 610 -28.06 36.44 32.08
N LEU A 611 -27.00 36.66 32.85
CA LEU A 611 -26.23 37.91 32.81
C LEU A 611 -25.26 38.00 31.62
N LEU A 612 -24.74 36.87 31.15
CA LEU A 612 -23.75 36.82 30.07
C LEU A 612 -24.38 37.02 28.67
N ILE A 613 -25.62 36.59 28.47
CA ILE A 613 -26.32 36.67 27.18
C ILE A 613 -26.66 38.13 26.81
N PHE A 614 -26.92 38.99 27.79
CA PHE A 614 -27.30 40.38 27.55
C PHE A 614 -26.13 41.32 27.18
N LEU A 615 -24.88 40.95 27.47
CA LEU A 615 -23.70 41.78 27.19
C LEU A 615 -23.10 41.57 25.79
N GLY A 616 -23.39 40.44 25.14
CA GLY A 616 -22.80 40.11 23.81
C GLY A 616 -23.51 40.71 22.60
N LEU A 617 -24.78 41.11 22.71
CA LEU A 617 -25.63 41.46 21.55
C LEU A 617 -25.72 42.97 21.25
N LEU A 618 -25.24 43.82 22.14
CA LEU A 618 -25.33 45.29 22.01
C LEU A 618 -24.58 45.91 20.79
N PRO A 619 -23.45 45.37 20.29
CA PRO A 619 -22.76 45.97 19.13
C PRO A 619 -23.43 45.75 17.77
N ILE A 620 -24.30 44.74 17.62
CA ILE A 620 -24.83 44.31 16.32
C ILE A 620 -26.14 45.03 15.95
N MET A 621 -26.80 45.68 16.90
CA MET A 621 -28.08 46.38 16.70
C MET A 621 -27.93 47.83 16.20
N LEU A 622 -26.70 48.31 15.96
CA LEU A 622 -26.42 49.70 15.60
C LEU A 622 -25.40 49.82 14.45
N LEU A 623 -25.78 49.40 13.23
CA LEU A 623 -25.32 50.01 11.95
C LEU A 623 -26.07 49.43 10.73
N SER A 624 -26.28 50.29 9.72
CA SER A 624 -26.82 50.03 8.37
C SER A 624 -28.34 49.72 8.26
N ASP A 625 -29.03 50.52 7.44
CA ASP A 625 -30.50 50.51 7.24
C ASP A 625 -30.87 50.20 5.77
N ARG A 626 -32.06 49.60 5.59
CA ARG A 626 -32.91 49.44 4.37
C ARG A 626 -32.33 49.03 3.00
N GLY A 627 -33.00 48.00 2.43
CA GLY A 627 -32.94 47.67 1.00
C GLY A 627 -33.92 46.56 0.57
N GLN A 628 -35.23 46.83 0.57
CA GLN A 628 -36.26 46.02 -0.10
C GLN A 628 -37.03 46.91 -1.09
N PRO A 629 -37.38 46.39 -2.30
CA PRO A 629 -38.64 45.63 -2.54
C PRO A 629 -38.38 44.30 -3.29
N ASP A 630 -39.34 43.43 -3.63
CA ASP A 630 -40.77 43.25 -3.29
C ASP A 630 -41.12 41.76 -3.55
N VAL A 631 -41.98 41.13 -2.74
CA VAL A 631 -42.50 39.76 -3.04
C VAL A 631 -43.98 39.63 -2.61
N PRO A 632 -44.92 39.36 -3.54
CA PRO A 632 -46.32 39.10 -3.20
C PRO A 632 -46.56 37.65 -2.75
N VAL A 633 -47.57 37.46 -1.89
CA VAL A 633 -47.96 36.15 -1.32
C VAL A 633 -48.78 35.31 -2.32
N GLY A 634 -48.45 34.02 -2.51
CA GLY A 634 -49.33 33.13 -3.29
C GLY A 634 -48.93 31.64 -3.41
N LYS A 635 -49.66 30.78 -2.70
CA LYS A 635 -50.01 29.37 -3.04
C LYS A 635 -48.90 28.29 -3.12
N THR A 636 -48.83 27.50 -2.05
CA THR A 636 -48.80 26.01 -2.03
C THR A 636 -48.13 25.25 -3.19
N GLN A 637 -47.03 24.56 -2.88
CA GLN A 637 -46.22 23.73 -3.80
C GLN A 637 -46.85 22.35 -4.13
N GLN A 638 -48.11 22.32 -4.56
CA GLN A 638 -48.80 21.14 -5.07
C GLN A 638 -49.34 21.40 -6.49
N GLU A 639 -48.49 21.33 -7.52
CA GLU A 639 -48.85 21.00 -8.93
C GLU A 639 -47.64 21.06 -9.90
N TRP A 640 -46.59 20.28 -9.65
CA TRP A 640 -45.55 19.95 -10.67
C TRP A 640 -45.12 18.47 -10.55
N ARG A 641 -46.08 17.56 -10.34
CA ARG A 641 -45.88 16.11 -10.27
C ARG A 641 -46.93 15.31 -11.07
N ALA A 642 -47.06 15.63 -12.35
CA ALA A 642 -47.84 14.86 -13.31
C ALA A 642 -47.09 14.79 -14.66
N GLY A 643 -46.17 13.83 -14.77
CA GLY A 643 -45.35 13.60 -15.96
C GLY A 643 -44.50 12.35 -15.72
N GLU A 644 -44.84 11.27 -16.43
CA GLU A 644 -44.15 9.97 -16.44
C GLU A 644 -43.60 9.47 -15.09
N ARG A 645 -44.52 9.14 -14.18
CA ARG A 645 -44.29 7.96 -13.33
C ARG A 645 -44.37 6.71 -14.21
N VAL A 646 -43.28 6.37 -14.89
CA VAL A 646 -42.98 4.95 -15.07
C VAL A 646 -42.83 4.41 -13.65
N ASN A 647 -43.77 3.59 -13.20
CA ASN A 647 -43.64 2.95 -11.89
C ASN A 647 -42.32 2.17 -11.90
N PRO A 648 -41.37 2.42 -10.98
CA PRO A 648 -40.43 1.37 -10.65
C PRO A 648 -41.29 0.21 -10.13
N THR A 649 -41.33 -0.86 -10.90
CA THR A 649 -41.80 -2.15 -10.39
C THR A 649 -41.07 -2.42 -9.08
N LYS A 650 -41.77 -2.94 -8.08
CA LYS A 650 -41.15 -3.31 -6.81
C LYS A 650 -40.21 -4.50 -7.06
N VAL A 651 -39.00 -4.22 -7.54
CA VAL A 651 -37.86 -5.12 -7.46
C VAL A 651 -37.60 -5.26 -5.97
N ALA A 652 -38.04 -6.38 -5.41
CA ALA A 652 -37.70 -6.74 -4.05
C ALA A 652 -36.17 -6.86 -3.99
N ILE A 653 -35.53 -5.95 -3.22
CA ILE A 653 -34.10 -6.01 -2.97
C ILE A 653 -33.87 -7.28 -2.13
N PRO A 654 -33.13 -8.29 -2.62
CA PRO A 654 -32.82 -9.46 -1.82
C PRO A 654 -31.87 -9.05 -0.69
N ASP A 655 -32.09 -9.55 0.54
CA ASP A 655 -31.33 -9.19 1.76
C ASP A 655 -29.79 -9.34 1.65
N LYS A 656 -29.32 -10.07 0.63
CA LYS A 656 -27.90 -10.29 0.32
C LYS A 656 -27.21 -9.07 -0.30
N PHE A 657 -27.91 -8.20 -1.02
CA PHE A 657 -27.30 -7.09 -1.75
C PHE A 657 -27.17 -5.84 -0.88
N ARG A 658 -25.94 -5.56 -0.43
CA ARG A 658 -25.59 -4.29 0.24
C ARG A 658 -24.71 -3.45 -0.67
N MET A 659 -25.16 -2.24 -0.98
CA MET A 659 -24.38 -1.26 -1.74
C MET A 659 -23.05 -0.95 -1.03
N ASN A 660 -22.01 -0.65 -1.80
CA ASN A 660 -20.66 -0.33 -1.35
C ASN A 660 -20.01 -1.43 -0.47
N ARG A 661 -20.40 -2.70 -0.64
CA ARG A 661 -19.76 -3.85 0.00
C ARG A 661 -19.49 -4.97 -1.01
N PRO A 662 -18.42 -5.77 -0.83
CA PRO A 662 -18.24 -7.01 -1.56
C PRO A 662 -19.44 -7.96 -1.36
N CYS A 663 -19.89 -8.58 -2.44
CA CYS A 663 -20.74 -9.77 -2.43
C CYS A 663 -20.34 -10.73 -3.56
N SER A 664 -20.24 -12.02 -3.24
CA SER A 664 -19.92 -13.08 -4.21
C SER A 664 -21.20 -13.74 -4.71
N LEU A 665 -21.32 -13.93 -6.03
CA LEU A 665 -22.57 -14.28 -6.72
C LEU A 665 -22.31 -15.27 -7.86
N SER A 666 -23.18 -16.27 -8.01
CA SER A 666 -23.19 -17.21 -9.13
C SER A 666 -24.19 -16.78 -10.20
N GLY A 667 -23.82 -16.70 -11.47
CA GLY A 667 -24.74 -16.33 -12.55
C GLY A 667 -24.20 -16.61 -13.95
N THR A 668 -25.02 -16.37 -14.97
CA THR A 668 -24.67 -16.66 -16.37
C THR A 668 -24.25 -15.38 -17.11
N ILE A 669 -23.16 -15.41 -17.88
CA ILE A 669 -22.76 -14.30 -18.76
C ILE A 669 -23.78 -14.16 -19.89
N GLU A 670 -24.47 -13.01 -19.93
CA GLU A 670 -25.34 -12.61 -21.04
C GLU A 670 -24.54 -11.97 -22.17
N LYS A 671 -23.50 -11.18 -21.84
CA LYS A 671 -22.68 -10.49 -22.84
C LYS A 671 -21.31 -10.08 -22.28
N LEU A 672 -20.27 -10.25 -23.09
CA LEU A 672 -18.94 -9.68 -22.88
C LEU A 672 -18.90 -8.23 -23.40
N VAL A 673 -18.32 -7.30 -22.63
CA VAL A 673 -18.41 -5.84 -22.82
C VAL A 673 -17.05 -5.14 -22.81
N SER A 674 -15.99 -5.84 -22.40
CA SER A 674 -14.61 -5.67 -22.86
C SER A 674 -13.82 -6.90 -22.46
N ASP A 675 -12.50 -6.91 -22.68
CA ASP A 675 -11.63 -7.79 -21.90
C ASP A 675 -11.86 -7.59 -20.38
N GLU A 676 -12.19 -6.37 -19.94
CA GLU A 676 -12.31 -5.95 -18.53
C GLU A 676 -13.76 -5.77 -18.03
N SER A 677 -14.78 -6.17 -18.79
CA SER A 677 -16.18 -5.91 -18.42
C SER A 677 -17.14 -6.92 -19.01
N LEU A 678 -18.18 -7.29 -18.26
CA LEU A 678 -19.26 -8.16 -18.74
C LEU A 678 -20.62 -7.83 -18.11
N VAL A 679 -21.67 -8.43 -18.65
CA VAL A 679 -23.01 -8.46 -18.05
C VAL A 679 -23.35 -9.89 -17.67
N MET A 680 -23.63 -10.11 -16.39
CA MET A 680 -24.17 -11.36 -15.85
C MET A 680 -25.68 -11.24 -15.61
N ILE A 681 -26.37 -12.38 -15.64
CA ILE A 681 -27.70 -12.55 -15.07
C ILE A 681 -27.59 -13.40 -13.79
N HIS A 682 -28.07 -12.86 -12.67
CA HIS A 682 -28.18 -13.53 -11.37
C HIS A 682 -29.60 -13.34 -10.83
N GLU A 683 -30.30 -14.43 -10.49
CA GLU A 683 -31.68 -14.40 -9.95
C GLU A 683 -32.64 -13.46 -10.75
N ASN A 684 -32.60 -13.54 -12.08
CA ASN A 684 -33.32 -12.67 -13.05
C ASN A 684 -32.96 -11.17 -13.04
N GLN A 685 -31.96 -10.74 -12.27
CA GLN A 685 -31.41 -9.38 -12.31
C GLN A 685 -30.18 -9.30 -13.22
N LYS A 686 -30.01 -8.17 -13.91
CA LYS A 686 -28.84 -7.89 -14.75
C LYS A 686 -27.81 -7.11 -13.96
N ILE A 687 -26.57 -7.59 -13.98
CA ILE A 687 -25.44 -6.96 -13.30
C ILE A 687 -24.35 -6.67 -14.33
N MET A 688 -23.98 -5.41 -14.48
CA MET A 688 -22.86 -4.95 -15.29
C MET A 688 -21.63 -4.80 -14.39
N ILE A 689 -20.61 -5.60 -14.67
CA ILE A 689 -19.45 -5.80 -13.82
C ILE A 689 -18.23 -5.28 -14.58
N LYS A 690 -17.58 -4.23 -14.04
CA LYS A 690 -16.31 -3.71 -14.55
C LYS A 690 -15.17 -4.13 -13.63
N PHE A 691 -14.20 -4.86 -14.15
CA PHE A 691 -12.98 -5.23 -13.44
C PHE A 691 -11.89 -4.18 -13.68
N GLU A 692 -10.86 -4.19 -12.85
CA GLU A 692 -9.64 -3.38 -13.03
C GLU A 692 -8.53 -4.18 -13.73
N PHE A 693 -8.95 -5.19 -14.52
CA PHE A 693 -8.11 -6.14 -15.24
C PHE A 693 -8.91 -6.88 -16.33
N PRO A 694 -8.24 -7.52 -17.33
CA PRO A 694 -8.88 -8.25 -18.44
C PRO A 694 -9.55 -9.59 -18.06
N ALA A 695 -10.46 -9.54 -17.08
CA ALA A 695 -11.13 -10.68 -16.43
C ALA A 695 -12.13 -11.44 -17.32
N SER A 696 -12.71 -10.79 -18.32
CA SER A 696 -13.77 -11.33 -19.19
C SER A 696 -13.20 -12.07 -20.41
N LYS A 697 -11.89 -11.93 -20.66
CA LYS A 697 -11.19 -12.43 -21.85
C LYS A 697 -11.18 -13.96 -21.95
N GLU A 698 -11.31 -14.64 -20.82
CA GLU A 698 -11.18 -16.09 -20.67
C GLU A 698 -12.54 -16.83 -20.73
N TYR A 699 -13.65 -16.09 -20.87
CA TYR A 699 -15.02 -16.61 -20.82
C TYR A 699 -15.81 -16.38 -22.11
N ALA A 700 -16.82 -17.19 -22.34
CA ALA A 700 -17.78 -17.08 -23.44
C ALA A 700 -19.16 -16.56 -22.99
N VAL A 701 -19.97 -16.13 -23.96
CA VAL A 701 -21.39 -15.81 -23.70
C VAL A 701 -22.17 -17.10 -23.49
N GLY A 702 -22.87 -17.20 -22.37
CA GLY A 702 -23.56 -18.41 -21.92
C GLY A 702 -22.86 -19.15 -20.77
N ASP A 703 -21.60 -18.82 -20.47
CA ASP A 703 -20.87 -19.45 -19.36
C ASP A 703 -21.48 -19.08 -18.00
N LYS A 704 -21.48 -20.05 -17.07
CA LYS A 704 -21.74 -19.77 -15.66
C LYS A 704 -20.45 -19.35 -14.98
N ILE A 705 -20.51 -18.28 -14.21
CA ILE A 705 -19.40 -17.72 -13.44
C ILE A 705 -19.81 -17.49 -11.99
N ASP A 706 -18.84 -17.69 -11.10
CA ASP A 706 -18.87 -17.18 -9.73
C ASP A 706 -18.04 -15.89 -9.72
N VAL A 707 -18.56 -14.80 -9.13
CA VAL A 707 -17.94 -13.47 -9.23
C VAL A 707 -18.09 -12.69 -7.93
N THR A 708 -16.99 -12.11 -7.42
CA THR A 708 -16.99 -11.21 -6.26
C THR A 708 -17.07 -9.77 -6.76
N ILE A 709 -18.10 -9.04 -6.36
CA ILE A 709 -18.39 -7.69 -6.86
C ILE A 709 -18.70 -6.69 -5.74
N ILE A 710 -18.48 -5.41 -6.00
CA ILE A 710 -18.94 -4.28 -5.16
C ILE A 710 -20.02 -3.49 -5.94
N PRO A 711 -21.32 -3.66 -5.62
CA PRO A 711 -22.40 -2.88 -6.22
C PRO A 711 -22.33 -1.42 -5.75
N TYR A 712 -22.17 -0.47 -6.68
CA TYR A 712 -21.99 0.96 -6.35
C TYR A 712 -23.10 1.87 -6.90
N ARG A 713 -23.88 1.42 -7.89
CA ARG A 713 -25.03 2.17 -8.43
C ARG A 713 -26.05 1.23 -9.07
N ILE A 714 -27.32 1.62 -9.12
CA ILE A 714 -28.32 1.01 -10.01
C ILE A 714 -28.65 2.03 -11.09
N ASN A 715 -28.71 1.61 -12.36
CA ASN A 715 -29.01 2.52 -13.47
C ASN A 715 -30.53 2.70 -13.68
N PRO A 716 -30.99 3.70 -14.48
CA PRO A 716 -32.42 3.94 -14.74
C PRO A 716 -33.18 2.80 -15.42
N HIS A 717 -32.49 1.75 -15.89
CA HIS A 717 -33.06 0.56 -16.52
C HIS A 717 -33.02 -0.67 -15.60
N GLY A 718 -32.72 -0.50 -14.30
CA GLY A 718 -32.71 -1.58 -13.32
C GLY A 718 -31.47 -2.49 -13.36
N ILE A 719 -30.43 -2.13 -14.13
CA ILE A 719 -29.16 -2.87 -14.15
C ILE A 719 -28.31 -2.40 -12.96
N ILE A 720 -27.82 -3.36 -12.17
CA ILE A 720 -26.85 -3.09 -11.10
C ILE A 720 -25.49 -2.83 -11.75
N LEU A 721 -24.84 -1.72 -11.39
CA LEU A 721 -23.47 -1.40 -11.77
C LEU A 721 -22.53 -1.73 -10.60
N SER A 722 -21.52 -2.54 -10.86
CA SER A 722 -20.58 -3.00 -9.84
C SER A 722 -19.14 -3.05 -10.34
N ARG A 723 -18.18 -2.90 -9.42
CA ARG A 723 -16.79 -3.27 -9.69
C ARG A 723 -16.61 -4.76 -9.45
N GLY A 724 -15.92 -5.47 -10.34
CA GLY A 724 -15.53 -6.86 -10.13
C GLY A 724 -14.16 -6.93 -9.46
N GLN A 725 -14.06 -7.70 -8.38
CA GLN A 725 -12.80 -7.98 -7.68
C GLN A 725 -12.21 -9.31 -8.16
N GLU A 726 -13.04 -10.34 -8.29
CA GLU A 726 -12.66 -11.72 -8.62
C GLU A 726 -13.70 -12.32 -9.58
N ILE A 727 -13.28 -13.23 -10.46
CA ILE A 727 -14.16 -14.04 -11.31
C ILE A 727 -13.57 -15.45 -11.46
N ALA A 728 -14.42 -16.46 -11.43
CA ALA A 728 -14.10 -17.85 -11.65
C ALA A 728 -15.19 -18.53 -12.51
N ALA A 729 -14.85 -19.62 -13.19
CA ALA A 729 -15.87 -20.48 -13.80
C ALA A 729 -16.69 -21.16 -12.70
N ALA A 730 -18.02 -21.10 -12.78
CA ALA A 730 -18.86 -21.65 -11.73
C ALA A 730 -18.68 -23.16 -11.62
N LYS A 731 -18.37 -23.64 -10.41
CA LYS A 731 -18.07 -25.07 -10.20
C LYS A 731 -19.30 -25.90 -10.53
N THR A 732 -19.18 -26.79 -11.51
CA THR A 732 -20.25 -27.72 -11.90
C THR A 732 -20.58 -28.62 -10.71
N GLU A 733 -21.71 -28.40 -10.03
CA GLU A 733 -22.21 -29.36 -9.04
C GLU A 733 -22.39 -30.72 -9.72
N ALA A 734 -21.53 -31.67 -9.36
CA ALA A 734 -21.76 -33.07 -9.67
C ALA A 734 -23.13 -33.47 -9.08
N PRO A 735 -23.96 -34.23 -9.82
CA PRO A 735 -25.29 -34.59 -9.33
C PRO A 735 -25.15 -35.34 -8.01
N LYS A 736 -25.86 -34.87 -6.98
CA LYS A 736 -25.88 -35.49 -5.66
C LYS A 736 -26.45 -36.89 -5.79
N GLU A 737 -25.58 -37.91 -5.76
CA GLU A 737 -26.00 -39.29 -5.58
C GLU A 737 -26.81 -39.37 -4.29
N GLN A 738 -28.04 -39.85 -4.43
CA GLN A 738 -28.89 -40.11 -3.28
C GLN A 738 -28.34 -41.35 -2.60
N GLY A 739 -27.94 -41.22 -1.34
CA GLY A 739 -27.49 -42.35 -0.54
C GLY A 739 -28.64 -43.33 -0.31
N GLU A 740 -28.77 -44.32 -1.19
CA GLU A 740 -29.50 -45.54 -0.88
C GLU A 740 -28.75 -46.34 0.20
N LYS A 741 -29.48 -47.24 0.85
CA LYS A 741 -29.04 -47.93 2.06
C LYS A 741 -28.30 -49.20 1.73
N GLU A 742 -27.25 -49.50 2.48
CA GLU A 742 -27.19 -50.68 3.37
C GLU A 742 -26.24 -50.42 4.55
#